data_AF-A0AAD7KJX4-F1
#
_entry.id   AF-A0AAD7KJX4-F1
#
_cell.length_a   1.000
_cell.length_b   1.000
_cell.length_c   1.000
_cell.angle_alpha   90.00
_cell.angle_beta   90.00
_cell.angle_gamma   90.00
#
_symmetry.space_group_name_H-M   'P 1'
#
loop_
_entity.id
_entity.type
_entity.pdbx_description
1 polymer ?
#
loop_
_entity_poly.entity_id
_entity_poly.type
_entity_poly.pdbx_seq_one_letter_code
_entity_poly.pdbx_strand_id
1 'polypeptide(L)'
;MYRTNWGIGHGIKDILEAHKGPFTGQGHKGLYEILTTSWHAQLSINLAMLGSLTIVVAHHMYSMPPYPYLATDYGTQLSLFTHHMWIGGFLIVGAAAHAAIFMVRDYDPTTRYNDLLDRVLRHRDAIISHLNWVCIFLGFHSFGLYIHNDTMSALGRPQDMFSDTAIQLQPVFAQWIQNTHALAPGATAPGATTSTSLTWGGGDLVAVGGKVALLPIPLGTADFLVHHIHAFTIHVTVLILLKGVLFARSSRLIPDKANLGFRFPCDGPGRGGTCQVSAWDHVFLGLFWMYNAISVVIFHFSWKMQSDVWGSISDQGVVVTHITGGGNFAQSSITINGWLRDFLWAQASQVIQSYGSSLSAYGLFFLGAHFVWAFSLMFLFSGRGYWQELIESIVWAHNKLKVAPATQPRALSIVQGRAVGEDLKSIMALRFPRFSQGLAQDPTTRRIWFGIATAHDFESHDDITEERLYQNIFASHFGQLAIIFLWTSGNLFHVAWQGNFEAWVQDPLHVRPIAHAIWDPHFGQPAVEAFTRGGALGPVNIAYSGVYQWWYTIGLRTNGDLYTGALFLLFLSAISLIAGWLHLQPKWKPSVSWFKNAESRLNHHLSGLFGVSSLAWTGHLVHVAIPASRGEYVRWNNFLGVFPHPQGLGPLFSGQWNLYAQNPDSGSHLFGTSQGAGTAILTLLGGFHPQTQSLWLTDIAHHHLAIAFIFLVAGHMYRTNFGIGHSIKDLLEAHIPPGGRLGRGHKGLYDTINNSIHFQLGLALASLGVITSLVAQHMYSLPAYAFIAQDFTTQAALYTHHQYIAGFIMTGAFAHGAIFFIRDYNPEQNEDNVLARMLDHKEAIISHLSWASLFLGFHTLGLYVHNDVMLAFGTPEKQILIEPIFAQWIQSAHGKTSYGFDVLYLQRMVQRSMPAEAYGCRVG
;
A
#
# COMPACT_ATOMS: atom_id res chain seq x y z
N MET A 1 -4.21 -13.92 44.57
CA MET A 1 -2.96 -14.38 43.91
C MET A 1 -3.23 -15.67 43.16
N TYR A 2 -2.72 -15.79 41.92
CA TYR A 2 -2.86 -16.99 41.09
C TYR A 2 -1.98 -18.13 41.61
N ARG A 3 -2.41 -19.39 41.43
CA ARG A 3 -1.70 -20.59 41.91
C ARG A 3 -0.31 -20.67 41.29
N THR A 4 0.70 -20.63 42.14
CA THR A 4 2.11 -20.80 41.77
C THR A 4 2.49 -22.29 41.70
N ASN A 5 3.66 -22.61 41.15
CA ASN A 5 4.23 -23.97 41.15
C ASN A 5 4.45 -24.52 42.58
N TRP A 6 4.41 -23.66 43.60
CA TRP A 6 4.50 -24.02 45.02
C TRP A 6 3.13 -24.36 45.65
N GLY A 7 2.05 -24.42 44.85
CA GLY A 7 0.71 -24.72 45.32
C GLY A 7 -0.01 -23.56 46.03
N ILE A 8 0.66 -22.42 46.24
CA ILE A 8 0.12 -21.23 46.89
C ILE A 8 -0.65 -20.39 45.86
N GLY A 9 -1.91 -20.08 46.16
CA GLY A 9 -2.81 -19.25 45.34
C GLY A 9 -3.98 -20.03 44.72
N HIS A 10 -4.90 -19.31 44.07
CA HIS A 10 -6.10 -19.90 43.44
C HIS A 10 -5.82 -20.26 41.98
N GLY A 11 -6.30 -21.43 41.53
CA GLY A 11 -6.25 -21.79 40.11
C GLY A 11 -7.09 -20.82 39.28
N ILE A 12 -6.60 -20.38 38.11
CA ILE A 12 -7.37 -19.50 37.21
C ILE A 12 -8.68 -20.17 36.80
N LYS A 13 -8.65 -21.48 36.56
CA LYS A 13 -9.86 -22.29 36.35
C LYS A 13 -10.84 -22.18 37.51
N ASP A 14 -10.38 -22.36 38.75
CA ASP A 14 -11.22 -22.30 39.94
C ASP A 14 -11.83 -20.90 40.13
N ILE A 15 -11.05 -19.84 39.85
CA ILE A 15 -11.53 -18.45 39.90
C ILE A 15 -12.64 -18.23 38.85
N LEU A 16 -12.43 -18.67 37.61
CA LEU A 16 -13.43 -18.52 36.54
C LEU A 16 -14.70 -19.33 36.85
N GLU A 17 -14.54 -20.58 37.29
CA GLU A 17 -15.70 -21.43 37.63
C GLU A 17 -16.44 -20.98 38.89
N ALA A 18 -15.78 -20.22 39.78
CA ALA A 18 -16.40 -19.60 40.95
C ALA A 18 -17.22 -18.33 40.62
N HIS A 19 -17.03 -17.72 39.44
CA HIS A 19 -17.84 -16.58 39.00
C HIS A 19 -19.25 -17.01 38.59
N LYS A 20 -20.10 -17.26 39.58
CA LYS A 20 -21.51 -17.61 39.45
C LYS A 20 -22.35 -16.66 40.33
N GLY A 21 -23.47 -16.20 39.80
CA GLY A 21 -24.38 -15.30 40.48
C GLY A 21 -25.83 -15.63 40.13
N PRO A 22 -26.82 -15.04 40.84
CA PRO A 22 -28.23 -15.36 40.68
C PRO A 22 -28.75 -15.13 39.25
N PHE A 23 -28.06 -14.30 38.46
CA PHE A 23 -28.42 -13.96 37.08
C PHE A 23 -27.43 -14.46 36.01
N THR A 24 -26.40 -15.25 36.36
CA THR A 24 -25.35 -15.65 35.40
C THR A 24 -25.33 -17.14 35.05
N GLY A 25 -26.24 -17.95 35.60
CA GLY A 25 -26.36 -19.38 35.26
C GLY A 25 -25.15 -20.19 35.69
N GLN A 26 -24.49 -20.87 34.74
CA GLN A 26 -23.24 -21.59 35.00
C GLN A 26 -22.01 -20.66 35.05
N GLY A 27 -22.19 -19.35 34.85
CA GLY A 27 -21.11 -18.37 35.01
C GLY A 27 -20.02 -18.52 33.95
N HIS A 28 -18.76 -18.35 34.33
CA HIS A 28 -17.62 -18.52 33.40
C HIS A 28 -17.13 -19.98 33.29
N LYS A 29 -17.98 -20.95 33.64
CA LYS A 29 -17.63 -22.38 33.51
C LYS A 29 -17.22 -22.68 32.07
N GLY A 30 -16.07 -23.34 31.91
CA GLY A 30 -15.54 -23.70 30.59
C GLY A 30 -14.74 -22.59 29.88
N LEU A 31 -14.74 -21.35 30.39
CA LEU A 31 -13.99 -20.25 29.77
C LEU A 31 -12.47 -20.51 29.83
N TYR A 32 -11.99 -21.12 30.90
CA TYR A 32 -10.57 -21.50 31.04
C TYR A 32 -10.13 -22.46 29.94
N GLU A 33 -10.92 -23.47 29.64
CA GLU A 33 -10.68 -24.43 28.56
C GLU A 33 -10.68 -23.72 27.22
N ILE A 34 -11.66 -22.86 26.94
CA ILE A 34 -11.71 -22.07 25.69
C ILE A 34 -10.41 -21.28 25.51
N LEU A 35 -9.98 -20.59 26.55
CA LEU A 35 -8.78 -19.75 26.53
C LEU A 35 -7.48 -20.53 26.55
N THR A 36 -7.48 -21.83 26.80
CA THR A 36 -6.26 -22.67 26.78
C THR A 36 -6.20 -23.59 25.56
N THR A 37 -7.34 -23.94 24.96
CA THR A 37 -7.43 -24.88 23.84
C THR A 37 -7.69 -24.21 22.48
N SER A 38 -8.22 -22.97 22.44
CA SER A 38 -8.44 -22.24 21.19
C SER A 38 -7.46 -21.08 21.01
N TRP A 39 -6.62 -21.20 19.98
CA TRP A 39 -5.72 -20.14 19.54
C TRP A 39 -6.46 -18.90 19.02
N HIS A 40 -7.63 -19.07 18.36
CA HIS A 40 -8.40 -17.91 17.88
C HIS A 40 -9.09 -17.16 19.01
N ALA A 41 -9.56 -17.85 20.06
CA ALA A 41 -10.11 -17.19 21.24
C ALA A 41 -9.04 -16.35 21.97
N GLN A 42 -7.85 -16.93 22.18
CA GLN A 42 -6.71 -16.22 22.80
C GLN A 42 -6.27 -15.02 21.97
N LEU A 43 -6.03 -15.22 20.67
CA LEU A 43 -5.57 -14.17 19.79
C LEU A 43 -6.61 -13.06 19.66
N SER A 44 -7.91 -13.38 19.58
CA SER A 44 -8.97 -12.38 19.57
C SER A 44 -8.90 -11.45 20.79
N ILE A 45 -8.82 -12.01 21.99
CA ILE A 45 -8.76 -11.21 23.23
C ILE A 45 -7.46 -10.41 23.32
N ASN A 46 -6.33 -11.00 22.93
CA ASN A 46 -5.03 -10.30 22.93
C ASN A 46 -5.03 -9.12 21.96
N LEU A 47 -5.56 -9.31 20.75
CA LEU A 47 -5.70 -8.24 19.76
C LEU A 47 -6.67 -7.16 20.26
N ALA A 48 -7.77 -7.54 20.92
CA ALA A 48 -8.71 -6.57 21.48
C ALA A 48 -8.05 -5.72 22.58
N MET A 49 -7.33 -6.35 23.52
CA MET A 49 -6.65 -5.66 24.60
C MET A 49 -5.51 -4.77 24.09
N LEU A 50 -4.67 -5.28 23.19
CA LEU A 50 -3.57 -4.51 22.60
C LEU A 50 -4.09 -3.36 21.74
N GLY A 51 -5.16 -3.61 20.96
CA GLY A 51 -5.84 -2.60 20.16
C GLY A 51 -6.44 -1.47 21.00
N SER A 52 -7.11 -1.82 22.10
CA SER A 52 -7.59 -0.81 23.06
C SER A 52 -6.44 -0.07 23.73
N LEU A 53 -5.37 -0.77 24.12
CA LEU A 53 -4.20 -0.16 24.76
C LEU A 53 -3.52 0.86 23.84
N THR A 54 -3.31 0.54 22.57
CA THR A 54 -2.68 1.49 21.63
C THR A 54 -3.57 2.72 21.40
N ILE A 55 -4.90 2.58 21.35
CA ILE A 55 -5.82 3.74 21.28
C ILE A 55 -5.69 4.60 22.53
N VAL A 56 -5.64 3.98 23.71
CA VAL A 56 -5.42 4.70 24.98
C VAL A 56 -4.07 5.42 24.97
N VAL A 57 -3.01 4.77 24.48
CA VAL A 57 -1.67 5.35 24.34
C VAL A 57 -1.69 6.57 23.42
N ALA A 58 -2.39 6.53 22.28
CA ALA A 58 -2.52 7.68 21.39
C ALA A 58 -3.02 8.94 22.13
N HIS A 59 -4.10 8.80 22.91
CA HIS A 59 -4.66 9.90 23.69
C HIS A 59 -3.79 10.28 24.92
N HIS A 60 -3.07 9.32 25.50
CA HIS A 60 -2.19 9.57 26.65
C HIS A 60 -0.90 10.30 26.26
N MET A 61 -0.31 10.00 25.10
CA MET A 61 0.97 10.59 24.68
C MET A 61 0.94 12.11 24.50
N TYR A 62 -0.23 12.66 24.20
CA TYR A 62 -0.43 14.10 24.18
C TYR A 62 -0.79 14.65 25.57
N SER A 63 -1.75 14.04 26.27
CA SER A 63 -2.21 14.55 27.56
C SER A 63 -1.13 14.44 28.65
N MET A 64 -0.26 13.45 28.58
CA MET A 64 0.87 13.27 29.49
C MET A 64 2.11 12.93 28.67
N PRO A 65 2.76 13.92 28.04
CA PRO A 65 3.88 13.68 27.15
C PRO A 65 5.02 13.04 27.95
N PRO A 66 5.44 11.80 27.61
CA PRO A 66 6.49 11.10 28.35
C PRO A 66 7.86 11.78 28.21
N TYR A 67 8.03 12.63 27.18
CA TYR A 67 9.25 13.37 26.91
C TYR A 67 8.97 14.88 26.77
N PRO A 68 9.73 15.75 27.45
CA PRO A 68 9.51 17.20 27.43
C PRO A 68 9.56 17.84 26.02
N TYR A 69 10.48 17.40 25.16
CA TYR A 69 10.62 17.95 23.80
C TYR A 69 9.58 17.44 22.81
N LEU A 70 9.01 16.25 23.07
CA LEU A 70 7.94 15.68 22.24
C LEU A 70 6.72 16.60 22.25
N ALA A 71 6.42 17.26 23.37
CA ALA A 71 5.29 18.19 23.50
C ALA A 71 5.37 19.40 22.53
N THR A 72 6.57 19.78 22.09
CA THR A 72 6.80 20.92 21.17
C THR A 72 7.07 20.53 19.72
N ASP A 73 7.20 19.24 19.43
CA ASP A 73 7.28 18.72 18.07
C ASP A 73 5.89 18.24 17.62
N TYR A 74 5.10 19.19 17.13
CA TYR A 74 3.72 18.97 16.71
C TYR A 74 3.58 17.92 15.60
N GLY A 75 4.56 17.87 14.68
CA GLY A 75 4.59 16.89 13.59
C GLY A 75 4.75 15.48 14.15
N THR A 76 5.69 15.28 15.08
CA THR A 76 5.91 13.99 15.72
C THR A 76 4.73 13.58 16.60
N GLN A 77 4.13 14.50 17.37
CA GLN A 77 2.92 14.22 18.17
C GLN A 77 1.74 13.77 17.31
N LEU A 78 1.47 14.47 16.21
CA LEU A 78 0.40 14.08 15.28
C LEU A 78 0.69 12.71 14.65
N SER A 79 1.96 12.44 14.31
CA SER A 79 2.39 11.18 13.72
C SER A 79 2.17 10.01 14.67
N LEU A 80 2.55 10.17 15.94
CA LEU A 80 2.40 9.14 16.97
C LEU A 80 0.92 8.90 17.31
N PHE A 81 0.13 9.96 17.45
CA PHE A 81 -1.32 9.85 17.63
C PHE A 81 -1.95 9.06 16.48
N THR A 82 -1.66 9.46 15.25
CA THR A 82 -2.15 8.82 14.03
C THR A 82 -1.74 7.35 13.97
N HIS A 83 -0.45 7.06 14.17
CA HIS A 83 0.11 5.71 14.15
C HIS A 83 -0.60 4.77 15.15
N HIS A 84 -0.73 5.21 16.40
CA HIS A 84 -1.33 4.41 17.46
C HIS A 84 -2.85 4.20 17.27
N MET A 85 -3.57 5.19 16.71
CA MET A 85 -4.98 5.05 16.34
C MET A 85 -5.16 4.03 15.20
N TRP A 86 -4.29 4.05 14.20
CA TRP A 86 -4.29 3.11 13.09
C TRP A 86 -4.03 1.67 13.52
N ILE A 87 -2.96 1.44 14.27
CA ILE A 87 -2.65 0.11 14.82
C ILE A 87 -3.83 -0.36 15.68
N GLY A 88 -4.40 0.53 16.49
CA GLY A 88 -5.54 0.24 17.33
C GLY A 88 -6.74 -0.30 16.58
N GLY A 89 -7.18 0.43 15.55
CA GLY A 89 -8.29 -0.03 14.73
C GLY A 89 -8.03 -1.37 14.06
N PHE A 90 -6.85 -1.56 13.46
CA PHE A 90 -6.53 -2.83 12.80
C PHE A 90 -6.55 -4.02 13.77
N LEU A 91 -6.00 -3.84 14.97
CA LEU A 91 -6.03 -4.88 16.00
C LEU A 91 -7.45 -5.15 16.49
N ILE A 92 -8.31 -4.14 16.66
CA ILE A 92 -9.72 -4.33 17.04
C ILE A 92 -10.51 -5.08 15.95
N VAL A 93 -10.33 -4.73 14.68
CA VAL A 93 -11.00 -5.43 13.58
C VAL A 93 -10.48 -6.87 13.44
N GLY A 94 -9.17 -7.07 13.60
CA GLY A 94 -8.55 -8.40 13.67
C GLY A 94 -9.08 -9.23 14.85
N ALA A 95 -9.30 -8.61 16.00
CA ALA A 95 -9.91 -9.27 17.15
C ALA A 95 -11.29 -9.84 16.83
N ALA A 96 -12.14 -9.06 16.16
CA ALA A 96 -13.46 -9.50 15.72
C ALA A 96 -13.39 -10.61 14.66
N ALA A 97 -12.47 -10.52 13.69
CA ALA A 97 -12.26 -11.58 12.70
C ALA A 97 -11.91 -12.91 13.37
N HIS A 98 -10.97 -12.90 14.33
CA HIS A 98 -10.58 -14.10 15.06
C HIS A 98 -11.68 -14.61 16.00
N ALA A 99 -12.47 -13.73 16.61
CA ALA A 99 -13.65 -14.13 17.39
C ALA A 99 -14.69 -14.85 16.51
N ALA A 100 -14.93 -14.36 15.29
CA ALA A 100 -15.85 -15.00 14.35
C ALA A 100 -15.34 -16.39 13.92
N ILE A 101 -14.04 -16.53 13.66
CA ILE A 101 -13.42 -17.83 13.33
C ILE A 101 -13.54 -18.80 14.52
N PHE A 102 -13.26 -18.33 15.74
CA PHE A 102 -13.46 -19.11 16.95
C PHE A 102 -14.90 -19.61 17.06
N MET A 103 -15.89 -18.74 16.84
CA MET A 103 -17.30 -19.10 16.88
C MET A 103 -17.64 -20.19 15.86
N VAL A 104 -17.12 -20.13 14.63
CA VAL A 104 -17.41 -21.13 13.59
C VAL A 104 -16.70 -22.45 13.84
N ARG A 105 -15.41 -22.41 14.19
CA ARG A 105 -14.51 -23.56 14.15
C ARG A 105 -14.38 -24.28 15.50
N ASP A 106 -14.23 -23.50 16.58
CA ASP A 106 -13.74 -24.01 17.86
C ASP A 106 -14.82 -24.02 18.95
N TYR A 107 -15.85 -23.17 18.83
CA TYR A 107 -16.97 -23.19 19.76
C TYR A 107 -17.88 -24.39 19.48
N ASP A 108 -18.33 -25.10 20.51
CA ASP A 108 -19.26 -26.23 20.41
C ASP A 108 -20.47 -25.98 21.33
N PRO A 109 -21.70 -25.84 20.80
CA PRO A 109 -22.85 -25.50 21.60
C PRO A 109 -23.42 -26.71 22.34
N THR A 110 -23.02 -27.94 21.98
CA THR A 110 -23.52 -29.18 22.59
C THR A 110 -22.89 -29.44 23.95
N THR A 111 -21.66 -28.96 24.15
CA THR A 111 -20.89 -29.10 25.40
C THR A 111 -20.97 -27.85 26.29
N ARG A 112 -21.59 -26.77 25.81
CA ARG A 112 -21.57 -25.43 26.43
C ARG A 112 -22.96 -24.87 26.65
N TYR A 113 -23.68 -25.42 27.65
CA TYR A 113 -25.04 -25.02 27.99
C TYR A 113 -25.10 -24.07 29.19
N ASN A 114 -25.77 -22.93 29.03
CA ASN A 114 -26.11 -21.96 30.07
C ASN A 114 -24.90 -21.33 30.80
N ASP A 115 -23.72 -21.37 30.18
CA ASP A 115 -22.54 -20.59 30.58
C ASP A 115 -22.61 -19.16 30.02
N LEU A 116 -21.63 -18.32 30.35
CA LEU A 116 -21.58 -16.91 29.95
C LEU A 116 -21.71 -16.73 28.43
N LEU A 117 -20.95 -17.51 27.65
CA LEU A 117 -20.88 -17.33 26.20
C LEU A 117 -22.17 -17.84 25.53
N ASP A 118 -22.73 -18.96 25.99
CA ASP A 118 -24.04 -19.45 25.53
C ASP A 118 -25.16 -18.45 25.85
N ARG A 119 -25.13 -17.81 27.03
CA ARG A 119 -26.09 -16.75 27.37
C ARG A 119 -25.97 -15.53 26.47
N VAL A 120 -24.75 -15.04 26.23
CA VAL A 120 -24.51 -13.94 25.28
C VAL A 120 -25.05 -14.31 23.90
N LEU A 121 -24.82 -15.54 23.44
CA LEU A 121 -25.35 -16.04 22.17
C LEU A 121 -26.88 -16.16 22.16
N ARG A 122 -27.53 -16.54 23.26
CA ARG A 122 -29.00 -16.57 23.37
C ARG A 122 -29.62 -15.18 23.39
N HIS A 123 -28.88 -14.18 23.88
CA HIS A 123 -29.30 -12.77 23.90
C HIS A 123 -28.77 -11.96 22.71
N ARG A 124 -28.05 -12.58 21.76
CA ARG A 124 -27.47 -11.90 20.59
C ARG A 124 -28.48 -11.03 19.86
N ASP A 125 -29.74 -11.46 19.81
CA ASP A 125 -30.75 -10.75 19.06
C ASP A 125 -31.08 -9.39 19.71
N ALA A 126 -31.16 -9.35 21.04
CA ALA A 126 -31.39 -8.14 21.82
C ALA A 126 -30.18 -7.20 21.78
N ILE A 127 -28.96 -7.76 21.84
CA ILE A 127 -27.70 -7.01 21.79
C ILE A 127 -27.58 -6.24 20.46
N ILE A 128 -27.78 -6.94 19.34
CA ILE A 128 -27.68 -6.32 18.01
C ILE A 128 -28.83 -5.33 17.76
N SER A 129 -30.05 -5.64 18.21
CA SER A 129 -31.17 -4.71 18.09
C SER A 129 -30.92 -3.39 18.84
N HIS A 130 -30.42 -3.47 20.07
CA HIS A 130 -30.10 -2.29 20.86
C HIS A 130 -28.99 -1.45 20.21
N LEU A 131 -27.89 -2.10 19.82
CA LEU A 131 -26.77 -1.42 19.18
C LEU A 131 -27.18 -0.76 17.86
N ASN A 132 -28.06 -1.41 17.10
CA ASN A 132 -28.63 -0.86 15.89
C ASN A 132 -29.52 0.37 16.18
N TRP A 133 -30.36 0.35 17.22
CA TRP A 133 -31.11 1.53 17.65
C TRP A 133 -30.19 2.69 18.03
N VAL A 134 -29.10 2.41 18.76
CA VAL A 134 -28.08 3.41 19.11
C VAL A 134 -27.44 4.01 17.85
N CYS A 135 -27.09 3.19 16.84
CA CYS A 135 -26.53 3.67 15.58
C CYS A 135 -27.50 4.59 14.82
N ILE A 136 -28.79 4.24 14.77
CA ILE A 136 -29.84 5.07 14.15
C ILE A 136 -29.95 6.40 14.88
N PHE A 137 -30.09 6.35 16.20
CA PHE A 137 -30.22 7.54 17.03
C PHE A 137 -29.03 8.48 16.84
N LEU A 138 -27.81 7.95 16.97
CA LEU A 138 -26.58 8.74 16.81
C LEU A 138 -26.45 9.29 15.39
N GLY A 139 -26.74 8.51 14.34
CA GLY A 139 -26.64 8.95 12.96
C GLY A 139 -27.63 10.07 12.62
N PHE A 140 -28.92 9.88 12.90
CA PHE A 140 -29.92 10.93 12.65
C PHE A 140 -29.66 12.18 13.49
N HIS A 141 -29.22 12.01 14.74
CA HIS A 141 -28.92 13.12 15.61
C HIS A 141 -27.68 13.88 15.13
N SER A 142 -26.58 13.21 14.82
CA SER A 142 -25.34 13.85 14.37
C SER A 142 -25.52 14.56 13.03
N PHE A 143 -26.03 13.87 12.00
CA PHE A 143 -26.24 14.49 10.69
C PHE A 143 -27.33 15.57 10.72
N GLY A 144 -28.36 15.39 11.55
CA GLY A 144 -29.41 16.40 11.74
C GLY A 144 -28.88 17.73 12.26
N LEU A 145 -27.98 17.71 13.24
CA LEU A 145 -27.34 18.93 13.78
C LEU A 145 -26.49 19.65 12.73
N TYR A 146 -25.74 18.90 11.92
CA TYR A 146 -24.91 19.46 10.85
C TYR A 146 -25.73 20.04 9.70
N ILE A 147 -26.75 19.30 9.23
CA ILE A 147 -27.67 19.77 8.18
C ILE A 147 -28.44 20.99 8.66
N HIS A 148 -28.87 21.01 9.92
CA HIS A 148 -29.49 22.20 10.53
C HIS A 148 -28.56 23.41 10.43
N ASN A 149 -27.30 23.27 10.87
CA ASN A 149 -26.33 24.36 10.84
C ASN A 149 -26.02 24.84 9.41
N ASP A 150 -25.82 23.95 8.45
CA ASP A 150 -25.63 24.32 7.04
C ASP A 150 -26.87 25.03 6.47
N THR A 151 -28.08 24.56 6.83
CA THR A 151 -29.34 25.18 6.39
C THR A 151 -29.50 26.57 6.98
N MET A 152 -29.27 26.74 8.29
CA MET A 152 -29.36 28.05 8.95
C MET A 152 -28.29 29.02 8.44
N SER A 153 -27.06 28.53 8.18
CA SER A 153 -26.01 29.32 7.56
C SER A 153 -26.40 29.76 6.14
N ALA A 154 -26.97 28.87 5.32
CA ALA A 154 -27.41 29.19 3.96
C ALA A 154 -28.59 30.17 3.94
N LEU A 155 -29.44 30.14 4.96
CA LEU A 155 -30.56 31.07 5.14
C LEU A 155 -30.14 32.41 5.79
N GLY A 156 -28.84 32.62 6.08
CA GLY A 156 -28.35 33.85 6.69
C GLY A 156 -28.78 34.04 8.15
N ARG A 157 -28.98 32.93 8.89
CA ARG A 157 -29.46 32.90 10.27
C ARG A 157 -28.44 32.30 11.25
N PRO A 158 -27.24 32.91 11.41
CA PRO A 158 -26.19 32.36 12.27
C PRO A 158 -26.57 32.31 13.76
N GLN A 159 -27.47 33.17 14.22
CA GLN A 159 -28.00 33.17 15.59
C GLN A 159 -28.86 31.94 15.93
N ASP A 160 -29.32 31.20 14.92
CA ASP A 160 -30.15 30.00 15.08
C ASP A 160 -29.34 28.71 14.89
N MET A 161 -28.01 28.81 14.77
CA MET A 161 -27.10 27.67 14.65
C MET A 161 -26.73 27.09 16.02
N PHE A 162 -26.43 25.80 16.05
CA PHE A 162 -25.74 25.18 17.17
C PHE A 162 -24.27 25.59 17.15
N SER A 163 -23.89 26.51 18.03
CA SER A 163 -22.53 27.04 18.17
C SER A 163 -22.30 27.58 19.58
N ASP A 164 -21.04 27.85 19.91
CA ASP A 164 -20.68 28.45 21.20
C ASP A 164 -21.20 29.90 21.38
N THR A 165 -21.61 30.55 20.29
CA THR A 165 -22.11 31.94 20.30
C THR A 165 -23.61 32.06 20.09
N ALA A 166 -24.31 30.94 19.84
CA ALA A 166 -25.75 30.89 19.58
C ALA A 166 -26.42 29.80 20.43
N ILE A 167 -26.89 28.70 19.83
CA ILE A 167 -27.51 27.59 20.56
C ILE A 167 -26.41 26.65 21.07
N GLN A 168 -26.00 26.83 22.32
CA GLN A 168 -24.90 26.08 22.91
C GLN A 168 -25.30 24.65 23.28
N LEU A 169 -24.47 23.67 22.89
CA LEU A 169 -24.58 22.28 23.35
C LEU A 169 -23.30 21.93 24.12
N GLN A 170 -23.44 21.51 25.36
CA GLN A 170 -22.28 21.22 26.22
C GLN A 170 -21.98 19.71 26.22
N PRO A 171 -20.72 19.29 26.01
CA PRO A 171 -20.31 17.89 26.14
C PRO A 171 -20.17 17.48 27.62
N VAL A 172 -21.30 17.43 28.32
CA VAL A 172 -21.41 17.25 29.79
C VAL A 172 -20.61 16.04 30.29
N PHE A 173 -20.68 14.89 29.62
CA PHE A 173 -19.94 13.70 30.05
C PHE A 173 -18.43 13.82 29.85
N ALA A 174 -18.01 14.42 28.73
CA ALA A 174 -16.58 14.64 28.48
C ALA A 174 -16.02 15.63 29.50
N GLN A 175 -16.72 16.75 29.74
CA GLN A 175 -16.35 17.72 30.77
C GLN A 175 -16.34 17.11 32.18
N TRP A 176 -17.31 16.24 32.50
CA TRP A 176 -17.32 15.51 33.78
C TRP A 176 -16.11 14.58 33.93
N ILE A 177 -15.70 13.88 32.88
CA ILE A 177 -14.48 13.06 32.87
C ILE A 177 -13.24 13.95 33.04
N GLN A 178 -13.12 15.04 32.26
CA GLN A 178 -12.01 16.00 32.39
C GLN A 178 -11.90 16.55 33.83
N ASN A 179 -13.03 16.95 34.42
CA ASN A 179 -13.11 17.43 35.80
C ASN A 179 -12.74 16.34 36.81
N THR A 180 -13.13 15.09 36.56
CA THR A 180 -12.73 13.96 37.41
C THR A 180 -11.21 13.77 37.39
N HIS A 181 -10.57 13.85 36.21
CA HIS A 181 -9.11 13.80 36.09
C HIS A 181 -8.41 15.02 36.71
N ALA A 182 -9.01 16.20 36.61
CA ALA A 182 -8.51 17.41 37.26
C ALA A 182 -8.55 17.30 38.79
N LEU A 183 -9.63 16.75 39.35
CA LEU A 183 -9.86 16.62 40.80
C LEU A 183 -9.24 15.35 41.42
N ALA A 184 -8.90 14.35 40.61
CA ALA A 184 -8.41 13.04 41.07
C ALA A 184 -7.21 13.12 42.03
N PRO A 185 -6.18 13.98 41.82
CA PRO A 185 -5.06 14.09 42.75
C PRO A 185 -5.49 14.48 44.16
N GLY A 186 -6.48 15.37 44.30
CA GLY A 186 -7.00 15.80 45.60
C GLY A 186 -7.68 14.67 46.39
N ALA A 187 -8.15 13.61 45.73
CA ALA A 187 -8.80 12.46 46.36
C ALA A 187 -7.86 11.26 46.58
N THR A 188 -6.91 11.01 45.68
CA THR A 188 -6.04 9.82 45.72
C THR A 188 -4.64 10.09 46.28
N ALA A 189 -4.18 11.34 46.24
CA ALA A 189 -2.89 11.78 46.75
C ALA A 189 -3.01 13.16 47.45
N PRO A 190 -3.52 13.21 48.71
CA PRO A 190 -3.96 14.44 49.40
C PRO A 190 -2.91 15.55 49.67
N GLY A 191 -1.74 15.51 49.04
CA GLY A 191 -0.72 16.57 49.06
C GLY A 191 -0.23 17.01 47.67
N ALA A 192 -0.75 16.41 46.59
CA ALA A 192 -0.49 16.85 45.23
C ALA A 192 -1.41 18.04 44.89
N THR A 193 -0.84 19.22 44.65
CA THR A 193 -1.58 20.45 44.33
C THR A 193 -1.85 20.65 42.83
N THR A 194 -1.26 19.81 41.97
CA THR A 194 -1.36 19.89 40.50
C THR A 194 -2.18 18.73 39.94
N SER A 195 -2.97 18.98 38.88
CA SER A 195 -3.76 17.96 38.17
C SER A 195 -2.88 16.85 37.59
N THR A 196 -3.46 15.67 37.30
CA THR A 196 -2.70 14.57 36.64
C THR A 196 -2.19 14.94 35.25
N SER A 197 -2.79 15.96 34.63
CA SER A 197 -2.25 16.67 33.48
C SER A 197 -2.83 18.08 33.37
N LEU A 198 -2.02 19.02 32.90
CA LEU A 198 -2.40 20.41 32.64
C LEU A 198 -3.45 20.54 31.51
N THR A 199 -3.57 19.55 30.62
CA THR A 199 -4.58 19.55 29.54
C THR A 199 -6.01 19.43 30.08
N TRP A 200 -6.20 18.92 31.29
CA TRP A 200 -7.51 18.64 31.89
C TRP A 200 -8.06 19.73 32.82
N GLY A 201 -7.33 20.85 33.03
CA GLY A 201 -7.86 21.98 33.79
C GLY A 201 -6.91 22.69 34.77
N GLY A 202 -5.60 22.72 34.50
CA GLY A 202 -4.68 23.61 35.20
C GLY A 202 -4.48 24.88 34.39
N GLY A 203 -4.80 26.06 34.92
CA GLY A 203 -4.79 27.33 34.17
C GLY A 203 -3.43 27.81 33.63
N ASP A 204 -2.36 27.03 33.82
CA ASP A 204 -0.99 27.39 33.46
C ASP A 204 -0.60 26.84 32.08
N LEU A 205 -0.29 27.76 31.16
CA LEU A 205 0.33 27.49 29.87
C LEU A 205 1.77 27.00 30.10
N VAL A 206 2.16 25.88 29.47
CA VAL A 206 3.56 25.43 29.43
C VAL A 206 4.16 25.77 28.08
N ALA A 207 5.27 26.49 28.11
CA ALA A 207 6.02 26.92 26.95
C ALA A 207 7.45 26.36 26.97
N VAL A 208 7.93 25.83 25.86
CA VAL A 208 9.34 25.44 25.70
C VAL A 208 9.85 26.01 24.38
N GLY A 209 10.94 26.81 24.45
CA GLY A 209 11.56 27.41 23.27
C GLY A 209 10.62 28.30 22.43
N GLY A 210 9.74 29.07 23.09
CA GLY A 210 8.77 29.96 22.41
C GLY A 210 7.57 29.25 21.78
N LYS A 211 7.44 27.93 21.95
CA LYS A 211 6.31 27.12 21.49
C LYS A 211 5.46 26.63 22.66
N VAL A 212 4.15 26.50 22.42
CA VAL A 212 3.21 25.92 23.38
C VAL A 212 3.45 24.41 23.48
N ALA A 213 3.89 23.94 24.65
CA ALA A 213 4.05 22.52 24.93
C ALA A 213 2.75 21.88 25.44
N LEU A 214 2.05 22.55 26.37
CA LEU A 214 0.76 22.10 26.92
C LEU A 214 -0.13 23.31 27.22
N LEU A 215 -1.41 23.19 26.90
CA LEU A 215 -2.46 24.16 27.21
C LEU A 215 -3.77 23.41 27.56
N PRO A 216 -4.61 23.93 28.47
CA PRO A 216 -5.95 23.40 28.71
C PRO A 216 -6.78 23.35 27.42
N ILE A 217 -7.51 22.25 27.22
CA ILE A 217 -8.40 22.09 26.06
C ILE A 217 -9.85 22.29 26.49
N PRO A 218 -10.43 23.49 26.28
CA PRO A 218 -11.86 23.69 26.51
C PRO A 218 -12.68 22.91 25.47
N LEU A 219 -13.68 22.18 25.97
CA LEU A 219 -14.64 21.44 25.13
C LEU A 219 -15.93 22.25 24.96
N GLY A 220 -16.24 22.62 23.72
CA GLY A 220 -17.43 23.40 23.37
C GLY A 220 -18.46 22.66 22.51
N THR A 221 -19.37 23.41 21.91
CA THR A 221 -20.44 22.93 21.03
C THR A 221 -19.89 22.24 19.79
N ALA A 222 -18.78 22.75 19.23
CA ALA A 222 -18.05 22.12 18.16
C ALA A 222 -17.56 20.71 18.54
N ASP A 223 -16.93 20.56 19.72
CA ASP A 223 -16.48 19.27 20.23
C ASP A 223 -17.65 18.30 20.46
N PHE A 224 -18.79 18.80 20.95
CA PHE A 224 -20.01 18.00 21.09
C PHE A 224 -20.46 17.42 19.73
N LEU A 225 -20.57 18.26 18.69
CA LEU A 225 -21.00 17.83 17.35
C LEU A 225 -20.07 16.76 16.76
N VAL A 226 -18.76 16.96 16.87
CA VAL A 226 -17.74 16.03 16.33
C VAL A 226 -17.71 14.71 17.09
N HIS A 227 -17.81 14.75 18.42
CA HIS A 227 -17.91 13.54 19.24
C HIS A 227 -19.15 12.71 18.89
N HIS A 228 -20.27 13.32 18.48
CA HIS A 228 -21.47 12.59 18.06
C HIS A 228 -21.27 11.87 16.71
N ILE A 229 -20.61 12.49 15.73
CA ILE A 229 -20.22 11.81 14.48
C ILE A 229 -19.24 10.67 14.77
N HIS A 230 -18.26 10.90 15.63
CA HIS A 230 -17.30 9.87 15.99
C HIS A 230 -17.97 8.70 16.73
N ALA A 231 -18.88 9.00 17.66
CA ALA A 231 -19.69 7.99 18.33
C ALA A 231 -20.50 7.19 17.31
N PHE A 232 -21.18 7.84 16.36
CA PHE A 232 -21.89 7.14 15.28
C PHE A 232 -20.99 6.15 14.54
N THR A 233 -19.83 6.60 14.04
CA THR A 233 -18.91 5.76 13.27
C THR A 233 -18.31 4.61 14.08
N ILE A 234 -17.99 4.81 15.37
CA ILE A 234 -17.56 3.73 16.28
C ILE A 234 -18.69 2.71 16.45
N HIS A 235 -19.90 3.16 16.77
CA HIS A 235 -21.01 2.25 17.07
C HIS A 235 -21.42 1.44 15.84
N VAL A 236 -21.37 2.03 14.65
CA VAL A 236 -21.60 1.32 13.39
C VAL A 236 -20.50 0.27 13.14
N THR A 237 -19.23 0.62 13.37
CA THR A 237 -18.11 -0.34 13.30
C THR A 237 -18.34 -1.52 14.25
N VAL A 238 -18.69 -1.25 15.51
CA VAL A 238 -18.97 -2.27 16.52
C VAL A 238 -20.21 -3.09 16.13
N LEU A 239 -21.26 -2.47 15.58
CA LEU A 239 -22.46 -3.16 15.10
C LEU A 239 -22.11 -4.22 14.07
N ILE A 240 -21.30 -3.84 13.06
CA ILE A 240 -20.89 -4.73 11.98
C ILE A 240 -20.03 -5.88 12.53
N LEU A 241 -19.00 -5.55 13.31
CA LEU A 241 -18.07 -6.54 13.86
C LEU A 241 -18.76 -7.51 14.82
N LEU A 242 -19.54 -6.99 15.76
CA LEU A 242 -20.21 -7.80 16.78
C LEU A 242 -21.35 -8.65 16.18
N LYS A 243 -22.10 -8.12 15.20
CA LYS A 243 -23.07 -8.91 14.44
C LYS A 243 -22.36 -10.06 13.72
N GLY A 244 -21.23 -9.78 13.06
CA GLY A 244 -20.41 -10.79 12.39
C GLY A 244 -19.98 -11.91 13.33
N VAL A 245 -19.50 -11.58 14.52
CA VAL A 245 -19.08 -12.55 15.55
C VAL A 245 -20.26 -13.36 16.09
N LEU A 246 -21.33 -12.70 16.56
CA LEU A 246 -22.44 -13.37 17.25
C LEU A 246 -23.30 -14.22 16.31
N PHE A 247 -23.35 -13.89 15.03
CA PHE A 247 -24.12 -14.61 14.02
C PHE A 247 -23.28 -15.55 13.14
N ALA A 248 -21.96 -15.63 13.37
CA ALA A 248 -21.03 -16.44 12.57
C ALA A 248 -21.49 -17.90 12.40
N ARG A 249 -22.09 -18.51 13.46
CA ARG A 249 -22.64 -19.87 13.44
C ARG A 249 -24.09 -19.99 12.97
N SER A 250 -24.88 -18.93 13.17
CA SER A 250 -26.31 -18.92 12.81
C SER A 250 -26.51 -18.58 11.33
N SER A 251 -25.44 -18.31 10.60
CA SER A 251 -25.45 -18.28 9.14
C SER A 251 -25.65 -19.70 8.58
N ARG A 252 -26.88 -20.21 8.69
CA ARG A 252 -27.36 -21.27 7.80
C ARG A 252 -27.62 -20.60 6.46
N LEU A 253 -26.61 -20.62 5.60
CA LEU A 253 -26.63 -20.17 4.21
C LEU A 253 -28.02 -20.43 3.58
N ILE A 254 -28.79 -19.36 3.35
CA ILE A 254 -30.02 -19.26 2.51
C ILE A 254 -31.42 -19.32 3.22
N PRO A 255 -31.78 -20.28 4.10
CA PRO A 255 -33.17 -20.42 4.58
C PRO A 255 -33.70 -19.30 5.50
N ASP A 256 -32.87 -18.73 6.37
CA ASP A 256 -33.36 -17.78 7.38
C ASP A 256 -33.72 -16.40 6.78
N LYS A 257 -33.03 -15.97 5.71
CA LYS A 257 -33.39 -14.77 4.95
C LYS A 257 -34.69 -14.95 4.15
N ALA A 258 -34.98 -16.18 3.68
CA ALA A 258 -36.24 -16.53 3.02
C ALA A 258 -37.46 -16.50 3.98
N ASN A 259 -37.28 -16.98 5.21
CA ASN A 259 -38.34 -16.96 6.24
C ASN A 259 -38.69 -15.55 6.75
N LEU A 260 -37.76 -14.59 6.63
CA LEU A 260 -37.96 -13.19 7.02
C LEU A 260 -38.44 -12.29 5.86
N GLY A 261 -38.66 -12.86 4.67
CA GLY A 261 -39.16 -12.12 3.49
C GLY A 261 -38.11 -11.26 2.78
N PHE A 262 -36.82 -11.42 3.11
CA PHE A 262 -35.73 -10.68 2.46
C PHE A 262 -35.37 -11.35 1.14
N ARG A 263 -35.37 -10.59 0.04
CA ARG A 263 -34.78 -11.03 -1.23
C ARG A 263 -33.31 -10.61 -1.26
N PHE A 264 -32.45 -11.55 -1.62
CA PHE A 264 -31.01 -11.30 -1.77
C PHE A 264 -30.71 -10.09 -2.67
N PRO A 265 -29.70 -9.26 -2.35
CA PRO A 265 -28.88 -8.59 -3.35
C PRO A 265 -27.76 -9.53 -3.80
N CYS A 266 -28.08 -10.79 -4.12
CA CYS A 266 -27.15 -11.72 -4.73
C CYS A 266 -27.59 -11.88 -6.17
N ASP A 267 -26.65 -11.62 -7.08
CA ASP A 267 -26.72 -12.20 -8.41
C ASP A 267 -26.89 -13.71 -8.22
N GLY A 268 -27.99 -14.24 -8.75
CA GLY A 268 -28.41 -15.62 -8.49
C GLY A 268 -27.39 -16.67 -8.92
N PRO A 269 -27.70 -17.96 -8.72
CA PRO A 269 -26.76 -19.09 -8.87
C PRO A 269 -26.07 -19.22 -10.24
N GLY A 270 -26.49 -18.46 -11.27
CA GLY A 270 -25.92 -18.46 -12.61
C GLY A 270 -25.06 -17.24 -12.98
N ARG A 271 -24.60 -16.42 -12.02
CA ARG A 271 -23.91 -15.14 -12.33
C ARG A 271 -22.60 -14.87 -11.56
N GLY A 272 -21.97 -15.89 -10.99
CA GLY A 272 -20.57 -15.82 -10.53
C GLY A 272 -20.24 -14.80 -9.42
N GLY A 273 -21.22 -14.08 -8.88
CA GLY A 273 -21.03 -13.22 -7.71
C GLY A 273 -20.99 -14.06 -6.44
N THR A 274 -20.00 -13.85 -5.58
CA THR A 274 -20.03 -14.38 -4.22
C THR A 274 -21.23 -13.77 -3.51
N CYS A 275 -22.16 -14.60 -3.05
CA CYS A 275 -23.15 -14.16 -2.08
C CYS A 275 -22.36 -13.63 -0.87
N GLN A 276 -22.48 -12.35 -0.54
CA GLN A 276 -21.84 -11.77 0.65
C GLN A 276 -22.43 -12.41 1.92
N VAL A 277 -21.85 -13.53 2.35
CA VAL A 277 -22.29 -14.33 3.49
C VAL A 277 -21.09 -15.01 4.20
N SER A 278 -19.85 -14.62 3.89
CA SER A 278 -18.67 -15.18 4.54
C SER A 278 -18.43 -14.53 5.91
N ALA A 279 -17.88 -15.28 6.86
CA ALA A 279 -17.37 -14.71 8.11
C ALA A 279 -16.24 -13.68 7.88
N TRP A 280 -15.76 -13.49 6.65
CA TRP A 280 -14.80 -12.46 6.26
C TRP A 280 -15.47 -11.17 5.75
N ASP A 281 -16.72 -11.21 5.32
CA ASP A 281 -17.37 -10.05 4.67
C ASP A 281 -17.66 -8.92 5.66
N HIS A 282 -18.02 -9.27 6.89
CA HIS A 282 -18.16 -8.28 7.98
C HIS A 282 -16.81 -7.69 8.40
N VAL A 283 -15.68 -8.36 8.13
CA VAL A 283 -14.33 -7.84 8.40
C VAL A 283 -13.98 -6.76 7.39
N PHE A 284 -14.27 -6.97 6.09
CA PHE A 284 -14.09 -5.93 5.07
C PHE A 284 -14.95 -4.69 5.36
N LEU A 285 -16.23 -4.91 5.70
CA LEU A 285 -17.13 -3.82 6.06
C LEU A 285 -16.72 -3.15 7.38
N GLY A 286 -16.23 -3.92 8.34
CA GLY A 286 -15.69 -3.45 9.61
C GLY A 286 -14.42 -2.62 9.44
N LEU A 287 -13.49 -3.04 8.58
CA LEU A 287 -12.30 -2.26 8.19
C LEU A 287 -12.71 -0.92 7.57
N PHE A 288 -13.73 -0.92 6.72
CA PHE A 288 -14.23 0.31 6.11
C PHE A 288 -14.81 1.30 7.12
N TRP A 289 -15.66 0.85 8.03
CA TRP A 289 -16.22 1.73 9.06
C TRP A 289 -15.18 2.12 10.12
N MET A 290 -14.21 1.25 10.40
CA MET A 290 -13.03 1.58 11.19
C MET A 290 -12.23 2.71 10.54
N TYR A 291 -12.02 2.69 9.21
CA TYR A 291 -11.37 3.79 8.49
C TYR A 291 -12.10 5.12 8.70
N ASN A 292 -13.43 5.11 8.65
CA ASN A 292 -14.25 6.30 8.89
C ASN A 292 -14.13 6.79 10.35
N ALA A 293 -14.19 5.87 11.32
CA ALA A 293 -14.04 6.20 12.73
C ALA A 293 -12.68 6.85 13.02
N ILE A 294 -11.58 6.24 12.54
CA ILE A 294 -10.21 6.73 12.72
C ILE A 294 -9.99 8.09 12.03
N SER A 295 -10.57 8.28 10.85
CA SER A 295 -10.43 9.55 10.11
C SER A 295 -11.04 10.71 10.90
N VAL A 296 -12.25 10.54 11.46
CA VAL A 296 -12.93 11.60 12.24
C VAL A 296 -12.11 12.03 13.45
N VAL A 297 -11.52 11.08 14.19
CA VAL A 297 -10.74 11.38 15.41
C VAL A 297 -9.36 11.95 15.10
N ILE A 298 -8.68 11.48 14.05
CA ILE A 298 -7.41 12.09 13.61
C ILE A 298 -7.64 13.53 13.13
N PHE A 299 -8.71 13.77 12.37
CA PHE A 299 -9.05 15.11 11.91
C PHE A 299 -9.47 16.02 13.04
N HIS A 300 -10.29 15.54 13.97
CA HIS A 300 -10.64 16.28 15.17
C HIS A 300 -9.39 16.67 15.96
N PHE A 301 -8.52 15.71 16.27
CA PHE A 301 -7.28 15.96 17.00
C PHE A 301 -6.41 16.97 16.24
N SER A 302 -6.13 16.73 14.96
CA SER A 302 -5.30 17.62 14.15
C SER A 302 -5.84 19.05 14.08
N TRP A 303 -7.13 19.22 13.82
CA TRP A 303 -7.76 20.53 13.65
C TRP A 303 -7.87 21.28 14.97
N LYS A 304 -8.35 20.62 16.03
CA LYS A 304 -8.47 21.19 17.37
C LYS A 304 -7.11 21.62 17.89
N MET A 305 -6.10 20.78 17.74
CA MET A 305 -4.75 21.07 18.21
C MET A 305 -4.16 22.28 17.51
N GLN A 306 -4.27 22.40 16.19
CA GLN A 306 -3.73 23.54 15.45
C GLN A 306 -4.48 24.85 15.68
N SER A 307 -5.79 24.77 15.91
CA SER A 307 -6.66 25.92 16.10
C SER A 307 -6.61 26.49 17.51
N ASP A 308 -6.57 25.62 18.51
CA ASP A 308 -6.89 26.00 19.89
C ASP A 308 -5.74 25.72 20.87
N VAL A 309 -4.69 25.01 20.46
CA VAL A 309 -3.60 24.61 21.37
C VAL A 309 -2.22 24.98 20.85
N TRP A 310 -1.79 24.37 19.75
CA TRP A 310 -0.47 24.55 19.16
C TRP A 310 -0.31 25.98 18.62
N GLY A 311 0.82 26.58 18.94
CA GLY A 311 1.15 27.94 18.56
C GLY A 311 2.51 28.38 19.05
N SER A 312 2.83 29.65 18.82
CA SER A 312 3.99 30.33 19.36
C SER A 312 3.58 31.42 20.34
N ILE A 313 4.47 31.74 21.28
CA ILE A 313 4.27 32.78 22.29
C ILE A 313 5.15 33.97 21.94
N SER A 314 4.60 35.19 22.01
CA SER A 314 5.36 36.41 21.77
C SER A 314 6.37 36.70 22.89
N ASP A 315 7.42 37.48 22.60
CA ASP A 315 8.51 37.81 23.55
C ASP A 315 8.06 38.52 24.84
N GLN A 316 6.81 39.00 24.90
CA GLN A 316 6.20 39.60 26.09
C GLN A 316 5.35 38.62 26.91
N GLY A 317 5.19 37.36 26.48
CA GLY A 317 4.57 36.28 27.27
C GLY A 317 3.04 36.32 27.40
N VAL A 318 2.34 37.24 26.74
CA VAL A 318 0.90 37.51 26.99
C VAL A 318 -0.05 36.95 25.92
N VAL A 319 0.41 36.63 24.71
CA VAL A 319 -0.49 36.22 23.59
C VAL A 319 0.03 34.97 22.86
N VAL A 320 -0.80 33.94 22.76
CA VAL A 320 -0.56 32.74 21.94
C VAL A 320 -1.04 33.00 20.51
N THR A 321 -0.17 32.75 19.52
CA THR A 321 -0.52 32.77 18.10
C THR A 321 -0.66 31.34 17.59
N HIS A 322 -1.90 30.90 17.37
CA HIS A 322 -2.21 29.55 16.87
C HIS A 322 -1.95 29.38 15.37
N ILE A 323 -1.67 28.15 14.96
CA ILE A 323 -1.25 27.79 13.59
C ILE A 323 -2.30 28.21 12.54
N THR A 324 -3.59 28.04 12.84
CA THR A 324 -4.69 28.33 11.90
C THR A 324 -5.47 29.60 12.20
N GLY A 325 -4.92 30.49 13.05
CA GLY A 325 -5.67 31.62 13.61
C GLY A 325 -6.68 31.13 14.66
N GLY A 326 -6.49 31.55 15.92
CA GLY A 326 -7.18 30.97 17.08
C GLY A 326 -8.70 30.84 16.91
N GLY A 327 -9.26 29.68 17.30
CA GLY A 327 -10.71 29.44 17.32
C GLY A 327 -11.35 29.09 15.97
N ASN A 328 -10.56 28.84 14.92
CA ASN A 328 -11.04 28.36 13.63
C ASN A 328 -11.87 27.06 13.74
N PHE A 329 -11.42 26.10 14.54
CA PHE A 329 -12.13 24.84 14.78
C PHE A 329 -13.54 25.10 15.36
N ALA A 330 -13.65 25.94 16.39
CA ALA A 330 -14.92 26.23 17.06
C ALA A 330 -15.94 26.91 16.12
N GLN A 331 -15.46 27.70 15.16
CA GLN A 331 -16.31 28.43 14.21
C GLN A 331 -16.69 27.60 12.97
N SER A 332 -15.76 26.81 12.44
CA SER A 332 -15.93 26.14 11.14
C SER A 332 -16.40 24.69 11.24
N SER A 333 -15.99 23.95 12.28
CA SER A 333 -16.27 22.51 12.38
C SER A 333 -17.73 22.16 12.70
N ILE A 334 -18.59 23.17 12.91
CA ILE A 334 -20.02 23.04 13.19
C ILE A 334 -20.90 22.89 11.93
N THR A 335 -20.31 22.96 10.73
CA THR A 335 -21.00 22.81 9.43
C THR A 335 -20.28 21.83 8.52
N ILE A 336 -20.99 21.10 7.66
CA ILE A 336 -20.35 20.19 6.68
C ILE A 336 -19.51 21.02 5.73
N ASN A 337 -20.03 22.17 5.28
CA ASN A 337 -19.26 23.08 4.42
C ASN A 337 -17.98 23.57 5.07
N GLY A 338 -17.96 23.84 6.38
CA GLY A 338 -16.74 24.21 7.08
C GLY A 338 -15.70 23.10 7.11
N TRP A 339 -16.10 21.84 7.29
CA TRP A 339 -15.22 20.68 7.13
C TRP A 339 -14.62 20.60 5.72
N LEU A 340 -15.44 20.78 4.68
CA LEU A 340 -14.98 20.71 3.28
C LEU A 340 -14.10 21.90 2.88
N ARG A 341 -14.48 23.11 3.25
CA ARG A 341 -13.84 24.36 2.81
C ARG A 341 -12.63 24.72 3.67
N ASP A 342 -12.80 24.77 5.00
CA ASP A 342 -11.80 25.37 5.88
C ASP A 342 -10.76 24.36 6.34
N PHE A 343 -11.13 23.09 6.41
CA PHE A 343 -10.20 22.02 6.78
C PHE A 343 -9.68 21.26 5.56
N LEU A 344 -10.54 20.61 4.77
CA LEU A 344 -10.07 19.80 3.63
C LEU A 344 -9.47 20.63 2.50
N TRP A 345 -10.06 21.78 2.16
CA TRP A 345 -9.58 22.60 1.03
C TRP A 345 -8.48 23.60 1.44
N ALA A 346 -8.71 24.43 2.47
CA ALA A 346 -7.76 25.47 2.84
C ALA A 346 -6.43 24.92 3.41
N GLN A 347 -6.46 23.81 4.17
CA GLN A 347 -5.25 23.18 4.71
C GLN A 347 -4.49 22.32 3.66
N ALA A 348 -5.09 22.00 2.51
CA ALA A 348 -4.41 21.28 1.44
C ALA A 348 -3.23 22.09 0.86
N SER A 349 -3.27 23.42 0.97
CA SER A 349 -2.18 24.31 0.54
C SER A 349 -0.88 24.10 1.36
N GLN A 350 -0.99 23.89 2.67
CA GLN A 350 0.15 23.58 3.56
C GLN A 350 0.80 22.23 3.20
N VAL A 351 0.01 21.28 2.70
CA VAL A 351 0.44 19.93 2.32
C VAL A 351 1.30 19.95 1.07
N ILE A 352 0.91 20.76 0.09
CA ILE A 352 1.70 20.99 -1.14
C ILE A 352 3.07 21.60 -0.79
N GLN A 353 3.14 22.47 0.23
CA GLN A 353 4.39 23.11 0.67
C GLN A 353 5.20 22.28 1.68
N SER A 354 4.64 21.20 2.23
CA SER A 354 5.28 20.38 3.25
C SER A 354 6.38 19.45 2.71
N TYR A 355 6.40 19.18 1.40
CA TYR A 355 7.40 18.33 0.77
C TYR A 355 8.80 18.95 0.90
N GLY A 356 9.65 18.34 1.73
CA GLY A 356 11.01 18.80 2.01
C GLY A 356 11.20 19.64 3.28
N SER A 357 10.17 19.77 4.13
CA SER A 357 10.28 20.41 5.45
C SER A 357 10.06 19.41 6.60
N SER A 358 10.27 19.87 7.84
CA SER A 358 9.90 19.12 9.06
C SER A 358 8.38 18.86 9.17
N LEU A 359 7.57 19.46 8.31
CA LEU A 359 6.13 19.22 8.20
C LEU A 359 5.79 18.15 7.14
N SER A 360 6.77 17.53 6.47
CA SER A 360 6.52 16.51 5.42
C SER A 360 5.69 15.31 5.91
N ALA A 361 5.86 14.92 7.18
CA ALA A 361 5.02 13.93 7.83
C ALA A 361 3.54 14.37 7.86
N TYR A 362 3.27 15.63 8.22
CA TYR A 362 1.94 16.24 8.21
C TYR A 362 1.28 16.17 6.82
N GLY A 363 2.05 16.46 5.76
CA GLY A 363 1.57 16.38 4.38
C GLY A 363 1.15 14.97 3.95
N LEU A 364 1.96 13.96 4.29
CA LEU A 364 1.67 12.56 3.97
C LEU A 364 0.45 12.04 4.75
N PHE A 365 0.28 12.44 6.03
CA PHE A 365 -0.89 12.05 6.83
C PHE A 365 -2.17 12.72 6.35
N PHE A 366 -2.12 14.00 6.00
CA PHE A 366 -3.25 14.70 5.41
C PHE A 366 -3.66 14.06 4.08
N LEU A 367 -2.71 13.75 3.19
CA LEU A 367 -2.97 13.09 1.91
C LEU A 367 -3.53 11.68 2.10
N GLY A 368 -3.00 10.91 3.05
CA GLY A 368 -3.51 9.58 3.40
C GLY A 368 -4.93 9.64 3.95
N ALA A 369 -5.23 10.58 4.85
CA ALA A 369 -6.57 10.75 5.40
C ALA A 369 -7.56 11.33 4.37
N HIS A 370 -7.11 12.19 3.45
CA HIS A 370 -7.89 12.65 2.30
C HIS A 370 -8.19 11.52 1.32
N PHE A 371 -7.20 10.69 1.01
CA PHE A 371 -7.39 9.49 0.22
C PHE A 371 -8.40 8.56 0.90
N VAL A 372 -8.28 8.32 2.20
CA VAL A 372 -9.23 7.48 2.96
C VAL A 372 -10.63 8.09 3.00
N TRP A 373 -10.76 9.40 3.19
CA TRP A 373 -12.06 10.09 3.19
C TRP A 373 -12.69 10.11 1.79
N ALA A 374 -11.94 10.44 0.74
CA ALA A 374 -12.40 10.41 -0.65
C ALA A 374 -12.74 8.99 -1.10
N PHE A 375 -11.92 8.00 -0.73
CA PHE A 375 -12.19 6.58 -0.95
C PHE A 375 -13.45 6.15 -0.19
N SER A 376 -13.61 6.57 1.06
CA SER A 376 -14.81 6.29 1.86
C SER A 376 -16.06 6.94 1.29
N LEU A 377 -15.98 8.18 0.80
CA LEU A 377 -17.11 8.92 0.24
C LEU A 377 -17.51 8.36 -1.14
N MET A 378 -16.53 8.05 -2.00
CA MET A 378 -16.76 7.38 -3.29
C MET A 378 -17.36 5.97 -3.11
N PHE A 379 -16.99 5.24 -2.05
CA PHE A 379 -17.59 3.95 -1.71
C PHE A 379 -18.96 4.07 -1.02
N LEU A 380 -19.20 5.11 -0.22
CA LEU A 380 -20.50 5.43 0.40
C LEU A 380 -21.59 5.68 -0.65
N PHE A 381 -21.23 6.31 -1.77
CA PHE A 381 -22.15 6.59 -2.89
C PHE A 381 -22.29 5.43 -3.89
N SER A 382 -21.34 4.49 -3.96
CA SER A 382 -21.30 3.46 -5.02
C SER A 382 -21.80 2.07 -4.61
N GLY A 383 -21.83 1.71 -3.33
CA GLY A 383 -22.24 0.36 -2.88
C GLY A 383 -23.63 0.28 -2.24
N ARG A 384 -24.60 -0.30 -2.95
CA ARG A 384 -25.92 -0.69 -2.39
C ARG A 384 -25.83 -1.53 -1.11
N GLY A 385 -24.81 -2.37 -0.95
CA GLY A 385 -24.67 -3.29 0.18
C GLY A 385 -24.41 -2.62 1.55
N TYR A 386 -23.89 -1.39 1.57
CA TYR A 386 -23.35 -0.77 2.80
C TYR A 386 -24.42 -0.14 3.70
N TRP A 387 -25.38 0.58 3.13
CA TRP A 387 -26.60 0.99 3.85
C TRP A 387 -27.57 -0.17 4.03
N GLN A 388 -27.53 -1.15 3.13
CA GLN A 388 -28.40 -2.31 3.17
C GLN A 388 -28.15 -3.18 4.40
N GLU A 389 -26.92 -3.41 4.85
CA GLU A 389 -26.67 -4.15 6.10
C GLU A 389 -27.21 -3.42 7.35
N LEU A 390 -27.13 -2.08 7.40
CA LEU A 390 -27.74 -1.29 8.47
C LEU A 390 -29.27 -1.38 8.41
N ILE A 391 -29.87 -1.15 7.23
CA ILE A 391 -31.32 -1.22 7.01
C ILE A 391 -31.88 -2.63 7.24
N GLU A 392 -31.16 -3.68 6.83
CA GLU A 392 -31.48 -5.08 7.08
C GLU A 392 -31.43 -5.39 8.58
N SER A 393 -30.44 -4.86 9.30
CA SER A 393 -30.33 -5.02 10.76
C SER A 393 -31.48 -4.31 11.49
N ILE A 394 -31.89 -3.12 11.04
CA ILE A 394 -33.06 -2.38 11.54
C ILE A 394 -34.33 -3.19 11.41
N VAL A 395 -34.54 -3.79 10.26
CA VAL A 395 -35.78 -4.48 9.97
C VAL A 395 -35.81 -5.84 10.63
N TRP A 396 -34.70 -6.57 10.56
CA TRP A 396 -34.55 -7.81 11.29
C TRP A 396 -34.85 -7.60 12.79
N ALA A 397 -34.39 -6.49 13.38
CA ALA A 397 -34.68 -6.11 14.76
C ALA A 397 -36.18 -5.82 14.98
N HIS A 398 -36.82 -5.03 14.12
CA HIS A 398 -38.26 -4.74 14.20
C HIS A 398 -39.15 -5.99 14.04
N ASN A 399 -38.74 -6.94 13.20
CA ASN A 399 -39.40 -8.23 13.00
C ASN A 399 -39.25 -9.13 14.24
N LYS A 400 -38.01 -9.30 14.74
CA LYS A 400 -37.72 -10.15 15.91
C LYS A 400 -38.34 -9.63 17.21
N LEU A 401 -38.32 -8.32 17.44
CA LEU A 401 -38.87 -7.71 18.65
C LEU A 401 -40.39 -7.43 18.56
N LYS A 402 -41.03 -7.71 17.42
CA LYS A 402 -42.45 -7.42 17.17
C LYS A 402 -42.87 -5.95 17.43
N VAL A 403 -41.93 -5.01 17.36
CA VAL A 403 -42.19 -3.57 17.59
C VAL A 403 -42.94 -2.96 16.40
N ALA A 404 -42.60 -3.39 15.18
CA ALA A 404 -43.26 -2.97 13.96
C ALA A 404 -43.26 -4.12 12.92
N PRO A 405 -43.92 -5.25 13.21
CA PRO A 405 -43.78 -6.49 12.45
C PRO A 405 -44.35 -6.40 11.02
N ALA A 406 -45.24 -5.45 10.78
CA ALA A 406 -45.80 -5.13 9.47
C ALA A 406 -44.86 -4.25 8.61
N THR A 407 -43.86 -3.63 9.22
CA THR A 407 -42.91 -2.71 8.56
C THR A 407 -41.74 -3.51 8.02
N GLN A 408 -41.97 -4.18 6.88
CA GLN A 408 -40.91 -4.82 6.11
C GLN A 408 -40.36 -3.78 5.12
N PRO A 409 -39.04 -3.63 4.94
CA PRO A 409 -38.45 -2.87 3.87
C PRO A 409 -38.81 -3.67 2.63
N ARG A 410 -39.83 -3.22 1.93
CA ARG A 410 -39.73 -3.36 0.49
C ARG A 410 -38.52 -2.52 0.14
N ALA A 411 -37.41 -3.16 -0.26
CA ALA A 411 -36.51 -2.49 -1.19
C ALA A 411 -37.44 -1.79 -2.18
N LEU A 412 -37.32 -0.46 -2.33
CA LEU A 412 -38.15 0.30 -3.25
C LEU A 412 -38.28 -0.56 -4.48
N SER A 413 -39.50 -1.05 -4.75
CA SER A 413 -39.75 -1.75 -5.99
C SER A 413 -39.21 -0.84 -7.08
N ILE A 414 -38.59 -1.41 -8.11
CA ILE A 414 -38.26 -0.68 -9.34
C ILE A 414 -39.35 0.34 -9.66
N VAL A 415 -40.64 -0.02 -9.50
CA VAL A 415 -41.84 0.81 -9.72
C VAL A 415 -42.03 1.97 -8.74
N GLN A 416 -41.61 1.87 -7.48
CA GLN A 416 -41.80 2.91 -6.46
C GLN A 416 -40.64 3.92 -6.42
N GLY A 417 -39.41 3.50 -6.73
CA GLY A 417 -38.31 4.43 -7.03
C GLY A 417 -38.47 5.10 -8.41
N ARG A 418 -39.27 4.48 -9.29
CA ARG A 418 -39.66 5.01 -10.60
C ARG A 418 -40.61 6.22 -10.52
N ALA A 419 -41.27 6.50 -9.40
CA ALA A 419 -42.20 7.65 -9.31
C ALA A 419 -41.51 9.03 -9.40
N VAL A 420 -40.16 9.08 -9.33
CA VAL A 420 -39.37 10.30 -9.56
C VAL A 420 -38.68 10.30 -10.94
N GLY A 421 -38.89 9.26 -11.76
CA GLY A 421 -38.23 9.12 -13.07
C GLY A 421 -39.08 8.39 -14.12
N GLU A 422 -40.41 8.43 -13.98
CA GLU A 422 -41.36 7.79 -14.89
C GLU A 422 -41.72 8.71 -16.06
N ASP A 423 -40.70 9.06 -16.86
CA ASP A 423 -40.95 9.58 -18.23
C ASP A 423 -39.88 9.18 -19.27
N LEU A 424 -38.96 8.25 -18.94
CA LEU A 424 -37.86 7.86 -19.85
C LEU A 424 -37.77 6.36 -20.19
N LYS A 425 -38.79 5.56 -19.87
CA LYS A 425 -38.70 4.09 -20.00
C LYS A 425 -38.85 3.51 -21.40
N SER A 426 -39.49 4.18 -22.36
CA SER A 426 -39.63 3.59 -23.70
C SER A 426 -38.42 3.84 -24.61
N ILE A 427 -37.37 4.50 -24.12
CA ILE A 427 -36.19 4.89 -24.93
C ILE A 427 -34.85 4.30 -24.40
N MET A 428 -34.78 3.72 -23.19
CA MET A 428 -33.51 3.48 -22.49
C MET A 428 -33.26 2.06 -21.94
N ALA A 429 -33.38 1.03 -22.79
CA ALA A 429 -32.46 -0.12 -22.66
C ALA A 429 -31.04 0.38 -23.01
N LEU A 430 -30.39 1.06 -22.07
CA LEU A 430 -29.07 1.65 -22.28
C LEU A 430 -28.03 0.55 -22.50
N ARG A 431 -27.30 0.63 -23.62
CA ARG A 431 -26.31 -0.33 -24.15
C ARG A 431 -25.14 -0.75 -23.23
N PHE A 432 -25.05 -0.25 -22.00
CA PHE A 432 -23.87 -0.44 -21.13
C PHE A 432 -24.23 -1.15 -19.81
N PRO A 433 -23.40 -2.09 -19.34
CA PRO A 433 -22.28 -2.70 -20.05
C PRO A 433 -22.77 -3.69 -21.12
N ARG A 434 -22.21 -3.61 -22.33
CA ARG A 434 -22.58 -4.51 -23.45
C ARG A 434 -22.24 -5.98 -23.14
N PHE A 435 -21.20 -6.19 -22.35
CA PHE A 435 -20.61 -7.49 -22.06
C PHE A 435 -21.28 -8.25 -20.91
N SER A 436 -22.30 -7.67 -20.27
CA SER A 436 -23.10 -8.36 -19.26
C SER A 436 -24.55 -7.89 -19.34
N GLN A 437 -25.41 -8.70 -19.95
CA GLN A 437 -26.87 -8.51 -19.97
C GLN A 437 -27.42 -8.45 -18.55
N GLY A 438 -26.82 -9.21 -17.64
CA GLY A 438 -27.21 -9.21 -16.25
C GLY A 438 -27.05 -7.86 -15.56
N LEU A 439 -25.92 -7.18 -15.81
CA LEU A 439 -25.68 -5.82 -15.34
C LEU A 439 -26.43 -4.79 -16.18
N ALA A 440 -26.55 -4.97 -17.50
CA ALA A 440 -27.25 -4.02 -18.36
C ALA A 440 -28.74 -3.87 -17.98
N GLN A 441 -29.34 -4.94 -17.45
CA GLN A 441 -30.71 -4.95 -16.93
C GLN A 441 -30.83 -4.37 -15.52
N ASP A 442 -29.73 -4.08 -14.82
CA ASP A 442 -29.74 -3.46 -13.49
C ASP A 442 -30.15 -1.97 -13.63
N PRO A 443 -31.33 -1.56 -13.13
CA PRO A 443 -31.88 -0.23 -13.36
C PRO A 443 -31.29 0.83 -12.41
N THR A 444 -30.07 0.63 -11.92
CA THR A 444 -29.53 1.30 -10.74
C THR A 444 -28.12 1.79 -11.01
N THR A 445 -27.59 2.70 -10.18
CA THR A 445 -26.23 3.21 -10.37
C THR A 445 -25.16 2.14 -10.19
N ARG A 446 -25.48 1.02 -9.51
CA ARG A 446 -24.61 -0.17 -9.41
C ARG A 446 -24.22 -0.70 -10.79
N ARG A 447 -25.12 -0.65 -11.78
CA ARG A 447 -24.81 -0.98 -13.19
C ARG A 447 -23.57 -0.27 -13.70
N ILE A 448 -23.45 1.02 -13.41
CA ILE A 448 -22.34 1.84 -13.90
C ILE A 448 -21.05 1.42 -13.20
N TRP A 449 -21.08 1.31 -11.87
CA TRP A 449 -19.91 0.93 -11.07
C TRP A 449 -19.40 -0.46 -11.40
N PHE A 450 -20.28 -1.46 -11.44
CA PHE A 450 -19.89 -2.83 -11.80
C PHE A 450 -19.53 -2.94 -13.28
N GLY A 451 -20.22 -2.20 -14.16
CA GLY A 451 -19.84 -2.11 -15.56
C GLY A 451 -18.44 -1.53 -15.77
N ILE A 452 -17.92 -0.71 -14.85
CA ILE A 452 -16.51 -0.26 -14.87
C ILE A 452 -15.60 -1.29 -14.20
N ALA A 453 -15.99 -1.80 -13.02
CA ALA A 453 -15.16 -2.70 -12.21
C ALA A 453 -14.90 -4.06 -12.88
N THR A 454 -15.87 -4.60 -13.64
CA THR A 454 -15.74 -5.89 -14.34
C THR A 454 -15.43 -5.72 -15.83
N ALA A 455 -15.14 -4.50 -16.29
CA ALA A 455 -14.81 -4.24 -17.69
C ALA A 455 -13.61 -5.06 -18.18
N HIS A 456 -12.64 -5.34 -17.29
CA HIS A 456 -11.45 -6.12 -17.59
C HIS A 456 -11.47 -7.55 -17.00
N ASP A 457 -12.57 -7.97 -16.35
CA ASP A 457 -12.80 -9.38 -15.97
C ASP A 457 -13.39 -10.12 -17.17
N PHE A 458 -12.60 -10.29 -18.22
CA PHE A 458 -13.08 -10.81 -19.50
C PHE A 458 -13.67 -12.23 -19.40
N GLU A 459 -13.18 -13.05 -18.47
CA GLU A 459 -13.68 -14.41 -18.24
C GLU A 459 -15.13 -14.42 -17.73
N SER A 460 -15.57 -13.36 -17.06
CA SER A 460 -16.94 -13.25 -16.54
C SER A 460 -17.92 -12.63 -17.54
N HIS A 461 -17.49 -12.32 -18.76
CA HIS A 461 -18.34 -11.68 -19.78
C HIS A 461 -19.28 -12.70 -20.41
N ASP A 462 -20.49 -12.27 -20.76
CA ASP A 462 -21.49 -13.14 -21.39
C ASP A 462 -20.95 -13.68 -22.74
N ASP A 463 -21.18 -14.97 -23.00
CA ASP A 463 -20.78 -15.68 -24.22
C ASP A 463 -19.27 -15.60 -24.57
N ILE A 464 -18.40 -15.44 -23.56
CA ILE A 464 -16.96 -15.48 -23.77
C ILE A 464 -16.49 -16.92 -24.03
N THR A 465 -15.73 -17.11 -25.11
CA THR A 465 -15.02 -18.37 -25.39
C THR A 465 -13.54 -18.22 -25.03
N GLU A 466 -12.86 -19.33 -24.76
CA GLU A 466 -11.41 -19.33 -24.46
C GLU A 466 -10.61 -18.63 -25.56
N GLU A 467 -10.90 -18.91 -26.83
CA GLU A 467 -10.23 -18.25 -27.95
C GLU A 467 -10.42 -16.72 -27.93
N ARG A 468 -11.65 -16.27 -27.70
CA ARG A 468 -11.95 -14.84 -27.66
C ARG A 468 -11.34 -14.16 -26.45
N LEU A 469 -11.23 -14.85 -25.32
CA LEU A 469 -10.54 -14.39 -24.12
C LEU A 469 -9.08 -14.06 -24.43
N TYR A 470 -8.32 -15.02 -24.98
CA TYR A 470 -6.91 -14.81 -25.34
C TYR A 470 -6.74 -13.68 -26.38
N GLN A 471 -7.62 -13.62 -27.40
CA GLN A 471 -7.57 -12.57 -28.42
C GLN A 471 -7.82 -11.17 -27.84
N ASN A 472 -8.80 -11.03 -26.93
CA ASN A 472 -9.08 -9.77 -26.25
C ASN A 472 -7.89 -9.33 -25.38
N ILE A 473 -7.34 -10.24 -24.57
CA ILE A 473 -6.16 -9.97 -23.74
C ILE A 473 -4.97 -9.54 -24.60
N PHE A 474 -4.73 -10.24 -25.70
CA PHE A 474 -3.63 -9.92 -26.61
C PHE A 474 -3.75 -8.52 -27.22
N ALA A 475 -4.93 -8.14 -27.68
CA ALA A 475 -5.17 -6.79 -28.17
C ALA A 475 -5.05 -5.74 -27.05
N SER A 476 -5.50 -6.05 -25.83
CA SER A 476 -5.32 -5.19 -24.66
C SER A 476 -3.84 -4.99 -24.30
N HIS A 477 -2.98 -6.00 -24.46
CA HIS A 477 -1.53 -5.84 -24.27
C HIS A 477 -0.93 -4.83 -25.26
N PHE A 478 -1.32 -4.86 -26.54
CA PHE A 478 -0.91 -3.85 -27.51
C PHE A 478 -1.41 -2.44 -27.16
N GLY A 479 -2.63 -2.33 -26.63
CA GLY A 479 -3.16 -1.08 -26.08
C GLY A 479 -2.31 -0.56 -24.92
N GLN A 480 -1.95 -1.43 -23.97
CA GLN A 480 -1.11 -1.07 -22.84
C GLN A 480 0.30 -0.64 -23.26
N LEU A 481 0.92 -1.33 -24.23
CA LEU A 481 2.20 -0.93 -24.80
C LEU A 481 2.13 0.44 -25.47
N ALA A 482 1.04 0.72 -26.20
CA ALA A 482 0.83 2.03 -26.82
C ALA A 482 0.77 3.16 -25.77
N ILE A 483 0.12 2.92 -24.63
CA ILE A 483 0.05 3.87 -23.51
C ILE A 483 1.45 4.12 -22.93
N ILE A 484 2.26 3.07 -22.73
CA ILE A 484 3.64 3.20 -22.22
C ILE A 484 4.50 4.01 -23.18
N PHE A 485 4.44 3.74 -24.49
CA PHE A 485 5.18 4.51 -25.49
C PHE A 485 4.73 5.97 -25.55
N LEU A 486 3.42 6.23 -25.48
CA LEU A 486 2.86 7.58 -25.47
C LEU A 486 3.28 8.35 -24.21
N TRP A 487 3.23 7.72 -23.04
CA TRP A 487 3.70 8.32 -21.79
C TRP A 487 5.19 8.68 -21.85
N THR A 488 6.01 7.76 -22.35
CA THR A 488 7.46 8.00 -22.51
C THR A 488 7.74 9.10 -23.54
N SER A 489 6.98 9.15 -24.63
CA SER A 489 7.00 10.26 -25.60
C SER A 489 6.65 11.59 -24.95
N GLY A 490 5.64 11.63 -24.08
CA GLY A 490 5.24 12.83 -23.35
C GLY A 490 6.35 13.37 -22.45
N ASN A 491 7.04 12.48 -21.71
CA ASN A 491 8.18 12.86 -20.87
C ASN A 491 9.30 13.51 -21.70
N LEU A 492 9.70 12.89 -22.81
CA LEU A 492 10.71 13.44 -23.71
C LEU A 492 10.27 14.79 -24.30
N PHE A 493 9.03 14.87 -24.77
CA PHE A 493 8.49 16.08 -25.39
C PHE A 493 8.45 17.27 -24.43
N HIS A 494 7.93 17.08 -23.21
CA HIS A 494 7.85 18.16 -22.22
C HIS A 494 9.23 18.67 -21.80
N VAL A 495 10.21 17.76 -21.61
CA VAL A 495 11.58 18.17 -21.30
C VAL A 495 12.23 18.87 -22.50
N ALA A 496 12.04 18.39 -23.72
CA ALA A 496 12.58 19.02 -24.93
C ALA A 496 12.01 20.42 -25.18
N TRP A 497 10.72 20.63 -24.86
CA TRP A 497 10.01 21.87 -25.14
C TRP A 497 10.15 22.89 -24.01
N GLN A 498 9.95 22.47 -22.77
CA GLN A 498 9.80 23.35 -21.60
C GLN A 498 10.86 23.09 -20.52
N GLY A 499 11.64 22.02 -20.66
CA GLY A 499 12.73 21.69 -19.75
C GLY A 499 13.98 22.53 -20.02
N ASN A 500 14.98 22.29 -19.19
CA ASN A 500 16.30 22.90 -19.24
C ASN A 500 17.41 21.87 -19.52
N PHE A 501 17.13 20.84 -20.31
CA PHE A 501 18.04 19.70 -20.51
C PHE A 501 19.44 20.12 -20.99
N GLU A 502 19.55 20.99 -21.99
CA GLU A 502 20.86 21.46 -22.48
C GLU A 502 21.65 22.24 -21.43
N ALA A 503 20.98 23.08 -20.63
CA ALA A 503 21.62 23.79 -19.52
C ALA A 503 22.08 22.82 -18.42
N TRP A 504 21.25 21.82 -18.11
CA TRP A 504 21.59 20.77 -17.16
C TRP A 504 22.78 19.93 -17.63
N VAL A 505 22.87 19.62 -18.92
CA VAL A 505 24.00 18.88 -19.51
C VAL A 505 25.33 19.61 -19.31
N GLN A 506 25.33 20.95 -19.30
CA GLN A 506 26.54 21.75 -19.06
C GLN A 506 26.95 21.78 -17.58
N ASP A 507 25.97 21.78 -16.66
CA ASP A 507 26.22 21.78 -15.21
C ASP A 507 25.25 20.87 -14.44
N PRO A 508 25.45 19.54 -14.47
CA PRO A 508 24.54 18.55 -13.89
C PRO A 508 24.41 18.62 -12.36
N LEU A 509 25.38 19.26 -11.68
CA LEU A 509 25.45 19.30 -10.23
C LEU A 509 24.68 20.47 -9.62
N HIS A 510 24.60 21.61 -10.33
CA HIS A 510 23.99 22.82 -9.78
C HIS A 510 22.66 23.19 -10.47
N VAL A 511 22.47 22.80 -11.73
CA VAL A 511 21.19 23.03 -12.43
C VAL A 511 20.16 22.00 -11.97
N ARG A 512 18.98 22.46 -11.56
CA ARG A 512 17.89 21.57 -11.17
C ARG A 512 17.07 21.13 -12.40
N PRO A 513 16.85 19.83 -12.63
CA PRO A 513 16.05 19.34 -13.74
C PRO A 513 14.62 19.89 -13.74
N ILE A 514 14.13 20.40 -14.87
CA ILE A 514 12.74 20.84 -15.04
C ILE A 514 11.90 19.73 -15.69
N ALA A 515 10.75 19.41 -15.10
CA ALA A 515 9.81 18.45 -15.66
C ALA A 515 9.00 19.08 -16.81
N HIS A 516 8.27 20.16 -16.51
CA HIS A 516 7.41 20.89 -17.43
C HIS A 516 7.00 22.24 -16.82
N ALA A 517 6.45 23.13 -17.66
CA ALA A 517 5.87 24.39 -17.21
C ALA A 517 4.54 24.19 -16.47
N ILE A 518 4.21 25.10 -15.56
CA ILE A 518 2.92 25.16 -14.88
C ILE A 518 2.09 26.25 -15.56
N TRP A 519 0.91 25.87 -16.02
CA TRP A 519 -0.10 26.80 -16.49
C TRP A 519 -1.37 26.61 -15.64
N ASP A 520 -1.47 27.39 -14.56
CA ASP A 520 -2.62 27.37 -13.66
C ASP A 520 -3.13 28.80 -13.45
N PRO A 521 -4.28 29.18 -14.03
CA PRO A 521 -4.84 30.53 -13.91
C PRO A 521 -5.32 30.85 -12.49
N HIS A 522 -5.38 29.87 -11.58
CA HIS A 522 -5.74 30.07 -10.18
C HIS A 522 -4.55 30.49 -9.32
N PHE A 523 -3.32 30.42 -9.83
CA PHE A 523 -2.14 30.85 -9.07
C PHE A 523 -2.16 32.36 -8.86
N GLY A 524 -2.13 32.77 -7.59
CA GLY A 524 -1.80 34.15 -7.23
C GLY A 524 -0.35 34.47 -7.58
N GLN A 525 -0.05 35.76 -7.78
CA GLN A 525 1.29 36.24 -8.12
C GLN A 525 2.42 35.69 -7.21
N PRO A 526 2.25 35.58 -5.87
CA PRO A 526 3.28 34.99 -5.01
C PRO A 526 3.58 33.51 -5.32
N ALA A 527 2.58 32.74 -5.74
CA ALA A 527 2.78 31.36 -6.15
C ALA A 527 3.51 31.28 -7.50
N VAL A 528 3.15 32.17 -8.45
CA VAL A 528 3.87 32.29 -9.72
C VAL A 528 5.36 32.55 -9.47
N GLU A 529 5.69 33.49 -8.58
CA GLU A 529 7.08 33.80 -8.22
C GLU A 529 7.79 32.64 -7.53
N ALA A 530 7.14 31.98 -6.56
CA ALA A 530 7.73 30.84 -5.84
C ALA A 530 8.02 29.62 -6.74
N PHE A 531 7.19 29.40 -7.76
CA PHE A 531 7.37 28.31 -8.72
C PHE A 531 8.22 28.70 -9.93
N THR A 532 8.54 29.97 -10.12
CA THR A 532 9.49 30.44 -11.14
C THR A 532 10.91 30.24 -10.62
N ARG A 533 11.44 29.02 -10.83
CA ARG A 533 12.72 28.57 -10.28
C ARG A 533 13.52 27.75 -11.29
N GLY A 534 14.75 27.40 -10.96
CA GLY A 534 15.61 26.59 -11.84
C GLY A 534 16.07 27.32 -13.11
N GLY A 535 16.10 28.66 -13.07
CA GLY A 535 16.49 29.49 -14.21
C GLY A 535 15.41 29.68 -15.28
N ALA A 536 14.18 29.22 -15.05
CA ALA A 536 13.06 29.39 -15.96
C ALA A 536 12.47 30.82 -15.91
N LEU A 537 11.89 31.27 -17.03
CA LEU A 537 11.21 32.57 -17.14
C LEU A 537 9.77 32.56 -16.57
N GLY A 538 9.28 31.40 -16.13
CA GLY A 538 7.95 31.26 -15.54
C GLY A 538 7.84 30.02 -14.65
N PRO A 539 6.64 29.76 -14.10
CA PRO A 539 6.40 28.67 -13.15
C PRO A 539 6.72 27.28 -13.72
N VAL A 540 7.46 26.47 -12.99
CA VAL A 540 7.88 25.11 -13.41
C VAL A 540 7.87 24.10 -12.26
N ASN A 541 7.70 22.83 -12.62
CA ASN A 541 7.95 21.70 -11.74
C ASN A 541 9.38 21.18 -11.88
N ILE A 542 10.02 20.88 -10.74
CA ILE A 542 11.32 20.19 -10.72
C ILE A 542 11.08 18.70 -10.91
N ALA A 543 11.87 18.07 -11.78
CA ALA A 543 11.79 16.64 -12.03
C ALA A 543 12.60 15.84 -10.99
N TYR A 544 11.97 14.84 -10.39
CA TYR A 544 12.61 13.87 -9.47
C TYR A 544 12.55 12.43 -9.99
N SER A 545 12.31 12.26 -11.29
CA SER A 545 12.16 10.96 -11.96
C SER A 545 13.49 10.36 -12.44
N GLY A 546 14.59 11.13 -12.40
CA GLY A 546 15.91 10.68 -12.87
C GLY A 546 16.08 10.61 -14.39
N VAL A 547 15.10 11.07 -15.17
CA VAL A 547 15.13 10.96 -16.64
C VAL A 547 16.25 11.78 -17.28
N TYR A 548 16.66 12.90 -16.67
CA TYR A 548 17.79 13.70 -17.13
C TYR A 548 19.11 12.92 -17.04
N GLN A 549 19.38 12.33 -15.88
CA GLN A 549 20.57 11.51 -15.64
C GLN A 549 20.59 10.29 -16.56
N TRP A 550 19.45 9.62 -16.74
CA TRP A 550 19.34 8.48 -17.65
C TRP A 550 19.64 8.88 -19.10
N TRP A 551 18.95 9.88 -19.64
CA TRP A 551 19.11 10.33 -21.02
C TRP A 551 20.51 10.85 -21.31
N TYR A 552 21.10 11.59 -20.37
CA TYR A 552 22.47 12.04 -20.47
C TYR A 552 23.48 10.88 -20.47
N THR A 553 23.29 9.89 -19.61
CA THR A 553 24.18 8.71 -19.54
C THR A 553 24.17 7.93 -20.86
N ILE A 554 23.01 7.81 -21.52
CA ILE A 554 22.88 7.07 -22.79
C ILE A 554 23.23 7.92 -24.04
N GLY A 555 23.69 9.16 -23.87
CA GLY A 555 24.28 9.95 -24.95
C GLY A 555 23.39 11.02 -25.58
N LEU A 556 22.18 11.27 -25.04
CA LEU A 556 21.37 12.44 -25.44
C LEU A 556 22.03 13.72 -24.92
N ARG A 557 22.09 14.76 -25.76
CA ARG A 557 22.78 16.03 -25.42
C ARG A 557 21.94 17.26 -25.71
N THR A 558 21.04 17.18 -26.69
CA THR A 558 20.26 18.33 -27.17
C THR A 558 18.76 18.11 -27.04
N ASN A 559 17.99 19.19 -27.03
CA ASN A 559 16.53 19.14 -27.11
C ASN A 559 16.06 18.50 -28.42
N GLY A 560 16.83 18.63 -29.50
CA GLY A 560 16.57 17.96 -30.78
C GLY A 560 16.64 16.43 -30.68
N ASP A 561 17.59 15.90 -29.89
CA ASP A 561 17.68 14.46 -29.63
C ASP A 561 16.42 13.94 -28.92
N LEU A 562 15.99 14.66 -27.87
CA LEU A 562 14.80 14.33 -27.09
C LEU A 562 13.53 14.41 -27.93
N TYR A 563 13.37 15.47 -28.72
CA TYR A 563 12.21 15.69 -29.58
C TYR A 563 12.09 14.61 -30.67
N THR A 564 13.22 14.22 -31.28
CA THR A 564 13.25 13.12 -32.26
C THR A 564 12.85 11.79 -31.61
N GLY A 565 13.34 11.52 -30.40
CA GLY A 565 12.94 10.36 -29.60
C GLY A 565 11.45 10.35 -29.26
N ALA A 566 10.87 11.51 -28.93
CA ALA A 566 9.44 11.65 -28.67
C ALA A 566 8.61 11.29 -29.91
N LEU A 567 8.94 11.84 -31.08
CA LEU A 567 8.24 11.50 -32.34
C LEU A 567 8.36 10.02 -32.70
N PHE A 568 9.53 9.42 -32.47
CA PHE A 568 9.74 7.99 -32.70
C PHE A 568 8.83 7.13 -31.79
N LEU A 569 8.75 7.44 -30.51
CA LEU A 569 7.88 6.71 -29.58
C LEU A 569 6.39 6.94 -29.84
N LEU A 570 6.01 8.14 -30.28
CA LEU A 570 4.65 8.41 -30.74
C LEU A 570 4.29 7.55 -31.97
N PHE A 571 5.23 7.40 -32.91
CA PHE A 571 5.06 6.51 -34.05
C PHE A 571 4.94 5.04 -33.63
N LEU A 572 5.77 4.56 -32.68
CA LEU A 572 5.63 3.20 -32.13
C LEU A 572 4.31 2.99 -31.39
N SER A 573 3.81 4.00 -30.68
CA SER A 573 2.49 3.96 -30.05
C SER A 573 1.39 3.74 -31.09
N ALA A 574 1.43 4.49 -32.20
CA ALA A 574 0.49 4.32 -33.31
C ALA A 574 0.59 2.92 -33.96
N ILE A 575 1.81 2.42 -34.20
CA ILE A 575 2.02 1.05 -34.70
C ILE A 575 1.42 0.02 -33.75
N SER A 576 1.63 0.16 -32.44
CA SER A 576 1.12 -0.78 -31.44
C SER A 576 -0.42 -0.84 -31.46
N LEU A 577 -1.09 0.31 -31.58
CA LEU A 577 -2.55 0.36 -31.73
C LEU A 577 -3.03 -0.31 -33.02
N ILE A 578 -2.35 -0.05 -34.15
CA ILE A 578 -2.68 -0.66 -35.45
C ILE A 578 -2.46 -2.17 -35.40
N ALA A 579 -1.38 -2.65 -34.77
CA ALA A 579 -1.10 -4.06 -34.61
C ALA A 579 -2.17 -4.76 -33.74
N GLY A 580 -2.57 -4.16 -32.62
CA GLY A 580 -3.66 -4.65 -31.79
C GLY A 580 -4.99 -4.74 -32.56
N TRP A 581 -5.33 -3.70 -33.33
CA TRP A 581 -6.52 -3.71 -34.19
C TRP A 581 -6.43 -4.75 -35.32
N LEU A 582 -5.26 -4.89 -35.95
CA LEU A 582 -5.02 -5.84 -37.05
C LEU A 582 -5.24 -7.28 -36.58
N HIS A 583 -4.71 -7.64 -35.41
CA HIS A 583 -4.87 -8.97 -34.82
C HIS A 583 -6.28 -9.28 -34.29
N LEU A 584 -7.18 -8.30 -34.31
CA LEU A 584 -8.62 -8.52 -34.11
C LEU A 584 -9.37 -8.75 -35.44
N GLN A 585 -8.76 -8.49 -36.59
CA GLN A 585 -9.39 -8.71 -37.89
C GLN A 585 -9.49 -10.21 -38.21
N PRO A 586 -10.62 -10.69 -38.79
CA PRO A 586 -10.89 -12.12 -38.96
C PRO A 586 -9.75 -12.95 -39.59
N LYS A 587 -9.00 -12.37 -40.54
CA LYS A 587 -7.89 -13.04 -41.23
C LYS A 587 -6.63 -13.23 -40.38
N TRP A 588 -6.42 -12.37 -39.37
CA TRP A 588 -5.14 -12.25 -38.64
C TRP A 588 -5.26 -12.61 -37.15
N LYS A 589 -6.40 -13.18 -36.76
CA LYS A 589 -6.66 -13.66 -35.41
C LYS A 589 -5.78 -14.88 -35.08
N PRO A 590 -4.96 -14.82 -34.02
CA PRO A 590 -4.22 -15.99 -33.58
C PRO A 590 -5.14 -17.06 -32.99
N SER A 591 -4.79 -18.33 -33.19
CA SER A 591 -5.49 -19.48 -32.60
C SER A 591 -5.07 -19.72 -31.14
N VAL A 592 -5.89 -20.46 -30.38
CA VAL A 592 -5.55 -20.89 -29.00
C VAL A 592 -4.25 -21.69 -28.96
N SER A 593 -4.01 -22.55 -29.96
CA SER A 593 -2.76 -23.34 -30.06
C SER A 593 -1.51 -22.46 -30.18
N TRP A 594 -1.62 -21.29 -30.79
CA TRP A 594 -0.53 -20.32 -30.84
C TRP A 594 -0.27 -19.71 -29.46
N PHE A 595 -1.33 -19.31 -28.73
CA PHE A 595 -1.22 -18.74 -27.38
C PHE A 595 -0.65 -19.73 -26.35
N LYS A 596 -0.96 -21.02 -26.49
CA LYS A 596 -0.51 -22.11 -25.61
C LYS A 596 0.83 -22.74 -26.02
N ASN A 597 1.49 -22.24 -27.07
CA ASN A 597 2.82 -22.71 -27.47
C ASN A 597 3.90 -22.03 -26.60
N ALA A 598 4.08 -22.55 -25.39
CA ALA A 598 4.98 -22.00 -24.38
C ALA A 598 6.46 -22.08 -24.81
N GLU A 599 6.89 -23.20 -25.39
CA GLU A 599 8.27 -23.41 -25.82
C GLU A 599 8.70 -22.41 -26.89
N SER A 600 7.88 -22.22 -27.93
CA SER A 600 8.17 -21.22 -28.97
C SER A 600 8.23 -19.82 -28.39
N ARG A 601 7.28 -19.46 -27.53
CA ARG A 601 7.24 -18.14 -26.88
C ARG A 601 8.47 -17.90 -26.01
N LEU A 602 8.87 -18.87 -25.19
CA LEU A 602 10.07 -18.77 -24.34
C LEU A 602 11.35 -18.65 -25.17
N ASN A 603 11.51 -19.44 -26.24
CA ASN A 603 12.66 -19.31 -27.12
C ASN A 603 12.76 -17.91 -27.74
N HIS A 604 11.66 -17.39 -28.30
CA HIS A 604 11.65 -16.06 -28.94
C HIS A 604 11.80 -14.92 -27.92
N HIS A 605 11.29 -15.06 -26.70
CA HIS A 605 11.46 -14.03 -25.69
C HIS A 605 12.87 -14.04 -25.09
N LEU A 606 13.44 -15.22 -24.80
CA LEU A 606 14.81 -15.31 -24.30
C LEU A 606 15.80 -14.84 -25.37
N SER A 607 15.78 -15.42 -26.58
CA SER A 607 16.74 -15.04 -27.62
C SER A 607 16.44 -13.70 -28.27
N GLY A 608 15.20 -13.43 -28.66
CA GLY A 608 14.80 -12.22 -29.36
C GLY A 608 14.61 -11.03 -28.43
N LEU A 609 13.61 -11.10 -27.55
CA LEU A 609 13.25 -9.95 -26.69
C LEU A 609 14.35 -9.59 -25.68
N PHE A 610 15.06 -10.56 -25.10
CA PHE A 610 16.15 -10.28 -24.15
C PHE A 610 17.53 -10.32 -24.82
N GLY A 611 17.85 -11.38 -25.55
CA GLY A 611 19.16 -11.54 -26.19
C GLY A 611 19.47 -10.48 -27.24
N VAL A 612 18.66 -10.40 -28.31
CA VAL A 612 18.88 -9.44 -29.41
C VAL A 612 18.73 -8.00 -28.92
N SER A 613 17.76 -7.70 -28.04
CA SER A 613 17.64 -6.35 -27.48
C SER A 613 18.82 -5.96 -26.59
N SER A 614 19.37 -6.85 -25.76
CA SER A 614 20.58 -6.57 -24.97
C SER A 614 21.82 -6.41 -25.85
N LEU A 615 21.91 -7.18 -26.94
CA LEU A 615 22.97 -7.02 -27.94
C LEU A 615 22.86 -5.65 -28.67
N ALA A 616 21.65 -5.28 -29.08
CA ALA A 616 21.39 -3.98 -29.70
C ALA A 616 21.68 -2.83 -28.73
N TRP A 617 21.35 -3.00 -27.45
CA TRP A 617 21.67 -2.02 -26.40
C TRP A 617 23.18 -1.89 -26.18
N THR A 618 23.93 -3.00 -26.20
CA THR A 618 25.40 -2.97 -26.24
C THR A 618 25.89 -2.14 -27.42
N GLY A 619 25.33 -2.38 -28.61
CA GLY A 619 25.62 -1.60 -29.80
C GLY A 619 25.41 -0.10 -29.56
N HIS A 620 24.24 0.29 -29.05
CA HIS A 620 23.96 1.68 -28.72
C HIS A 620 24.96 2.27 -27.71
N LEU A 621 25.31 1.55 -26.65
CA LEU A 621 26.27 2.03 -25.64
C LEU A 621 27.66 2.24 -26.23
N VAL A 622 28.18 1.25 -26.97
CA VAL A 622 29.51 1.28 -27.60
C VAL A 622 29.61 2.37 -28.66
N HIS A 623 28.55 2.58 -29.42
CA HIS A 623 28.58 3.43 -30.59
C HIS A 623 28.06 4.86 -30.38
N VAL A 624 27.25 5.10 -29.35
CA VAL A 624 26.62 6.41 -29.11
C VAL A 624 26.92 6.91 -27.71
N ALA A 625 26.64 6.13 -26.68
CA ALA A 625 26.76 6.59 -25.29
C ALA A 625 28.22 6.83 -24.87
N ILE A 626 29.12 5.87 -25.12
CA ILE A 626 30.55 5.96 -24.79
C ILE A 626 31.24 7.10 -25.56
N PRO A 627 31.06 7.26 -26.88
CA PRO A 627 31.57 8.44 -27.59
C PRO A 627 31.02 9.74 -27.02
N ALA A 628 29.71 9.82 -26.74
CA ALA A 628 29.11 11.01 -26.15
C ALA A 628 29.63 11.31 -24.74
N SER A 629 29.99 10.30 -23.94
CA SER A 629 30.65 10.51 -22.64
C SER A 629 32.10 10.99 -22.77
N ARG A 630 32.70 10.89 -23.96
CA ARG A 630 34.06 11.37 -24.28
C ARG A 630 34.06 12.66 -25.10
N GLY A 631 32.91 13.33 -25.21
CA GLY A 631 32.76 14.57 -25.97
C GLY A 631 32.69 14.40 -27.49
N GLU A 632 32.53 13.17 -27.98
CA GLU A 632 32.38 12.90 -29.42
C GLU A 632 30.90 12.88 -29.82
N TYR A 633 30.59 13.54 -30.94
CA TYR A 633 29.23 13.61 -31.45
C TYR A 633 28.95 12.51 -32.49
N VAL A 634 28.17 11.50 -32.09
CA VAL A 634 27.75 10.40 -32.98
C VAL A 634 26.22 10.33 -33.06
N ARG A 635 25.67 10.48 -34.26
CA ARG A 635 24.22 10.45 -34.57
C ARG A 635 23.98 9.77 -35.92
N TRP A 636 22.72 9.61 -36.30
CA TRP A 636 22.31 8.93 -37.54
C TRP A 636 23.01 9.41 -38.81
N ASN A 637 23.39 10.70 -38.89
CA ASN A 637 24.06 11.28 -40.04
C ASN A 637 25.54 10.90 -40.20
N ASN A 638 26.22 10.50 -39.12
CA ASN A 638 27.65 10.18 -39.15
C ASN A 638 28.00 8.81 -38.52
N PHE A 639 27.04 8.10 -37.93
CA PHE A 639 27.23 6.84 -37.22
C PHE A 639 27.97 5.76 -38.04
N LEU A 640 27.73 5.69 -39.36
CA LEU A 640 28.40 4.73 -40.24
C LEU A 640 29.85 5.11 -40.59
N GLY A 641 30.25 6.37 -40.35
CA GLY A 641 31.59 6.88 -40.66
C GLY A 641 32.53 6.99 -39.46
N VAL A 642 32.04 6.76 -38.24
CA VAL A 642 32.82 6.86 -37.00
C VAL A 642 33.01 5.48 -36.40
N PHE A 643 34.26 5.04 -36.25
CA PHE A 643 34.56 3.78 -35.58
C PHE A 643 34.45 3.93 -34.06
N PRO A 644 33.79 2.99 -33.35
CA PRO A 644 33.69 3.04 -31.89
C PRO A 644 35.03 2.72 -31.20
N HIS A 645 35.95 2.08 -31.90
CA HIS A 645 37.29 1.73 -31.42
C HIS A 645 38.30 1.97 -32.55
N PRO A 646 39.52 2.49 -32.27
CA PRO A 646 40.49 2.86 -33.31
C PRO A 646 40.85 1.74 -34.30
N GLN A 647 40.82 0.48 -33.85
CA GLN A 647 41.14 -0.69 -34.67
C GLN A 647 39.91 -1.35 -35.33
N GLY A 648 38.72 -0.74 -35.22
CA GLY A 648 37.48 -1.26 -35.78
C GLY A 648 37.17 -2.69 -35.33
N LEU A 649 36.65 -3.50 -36.27
CA LEU A 649 36.30 -4.92 -36.02
C LEU A 649 37.49 -5.90 -36.20
N GLY A 650 38.68 -5.42 -36.56
CA GLY A 650 39.86 -6.28 -36.79
C GLY A 650 40.16 -7.22 -35.60
N PRO A 651 40.29 -6.69 -34.36
CA PRO A 651 40.52 -7.50 -33.16
C PRO A 651 39.42 -8.55 -32.87
N LEU A 652 38.17 -8.28 -33.27
CA LEU A 652 37.07 -9.24 -33.10
C LEU A 652 37.32 -10.50 -33.93
N PHE A 653 37.65 -10.34 -35.21
CA PHE A 653 37.86 -11.46 -36.14
C PHE A 653 39.20 -12.18 -35.95
N SER A 654 40.22 -11.49 -35.44
CA SER A 654 41.51 -12.12 -35.10
C SER A 654 41.52 -12.82 -33.73
N GLY A 655 40.43 -12.72 -32.96
CA GLY A 655 40.33 -13.30 -31.62
C GLY A 655 41.07 -12.53 -30.52
N GLN A 656 41.58 -11.33 -30.82
CA GLN A 656 42.35 -10.47 -29.90
C GLN A 656 41.42 -9.53 -29.11
N TRP A 657 40.39 -10.09 -28.46
CA TRP A 657 39.32 -9.29 -27.83
C TRP A 657 39.80 -8.43 -26.65
N ASN A 658 40.92 -8.80 -26.04
CA ASN A 658 41.54 -8.02 -24.96
C ASN A 658 41.90 -6.59 -25.39
N LEU A 659 42.13 -6.34 -26.68
CA LEU A 659 42.42 -5.00 -27.19
C LEU A 659 41.27 -4.01 -26.95
N TYR A 660 40.01 -4.47 -26.94
CA TYR A 660 38.84 -3.61 -26.66
C TYR A 660 38.71 -3.16 -25.20
N ALA A 661 39.50 -3.76 -24.29
CA ALA A 661 39.55 -3.41 -22.87
C ALA A 661 40.74 -2.52 -22.51
N GLN A 662 41.66 -2.26 -23.45
CA GLN A 662 42.86 -1.49 -23.19
C GLN A 662 42.58 0.01 -23.17
N ASN A 663 43.32 0.73 -22.33
CA ASN A 663 43.20 2.18 -22.15
C ASN A 663 41.76 2.61 -21.77
N PRO A 664 41.28 2.21 -20.58
CA PRO A 664 40.00 2.68 -20.05
C PRO A 664 40.04 4.19 -19.76
N ASP A 665 38.87 4.78 -19.53
CA ASP A 665 38.78 6.16 -19.06
C ASP A 665 39.54 6.32 -17.73
N SER A 666 40.35 7.37 -17.62
CA SER A 666 41.20 7.59 -16.45
C SER A 666 40.39 7.99 -15.20
N GLY A 667 40.98 7.88 -14.02
CA GLY A 667 40.36 8.37 -12.77
C GLY A 667 40.11 9.89 -12.75
N SER A 668 40.76 10.64 -13.65
CA SER A 668 40.59 12.08 -13.85
C SER A 668 39.71 12.44 -15.06
N HIS A 669 39.03 11.46 -15.67
CA HIS A 669 38.15 11.69 -16.81
C HIS A 669 37.01 12.64 -16.44
N LEU A 670 36.76 13.62 -17.31
CA LEU A 670 35.63 14.54 -17.20
C LEU A 670 34.53 14.11 -18.17
N PHE A 671 33.45 13.55 -17.62
CA PHE A 671 32.34 12.99 -18.37
C PHE A 671 31.71 14.05 -19.30
N GLY A 672 31.52 13.67 -20.56
CA GLY A 672 31.05 14.55 -21.63
C GLY A 672 32.18 15.29 -22.38
N THR A 673 33.45 15.06 -22.04
CA THR A 673 34.60 15.71 -22.68
C THR A 673 35.71 14.70 -23.03
N SER A 674 36.66 15.09 -23.87
CA SER A 674 37.81 14.23 -24.22
C SER A 674 38.91 14.23 -23.15
N GLN A 675 38.80 15.04 -22.11
CA GLN A 675 39.83 15.18 -21.09
C GLN A 675 39.88 13.93 -20.19
N GLY A 676 41.00 13.22 -20.25
CA GLY A 676 41.19 11.97 -19.49
C GLY A 676 40.41 10.78 -20.04
N ALA A 677 39.82 10.91 -21.24
CA ALA A 677 39.09 9.85 -21.92
C ALA A 677 40.05 8.78 -22.47
N GLY A 678 39.63 7.52 -22.37
CA GLY A 678 40.32 6.37 -22.94
C GLY A 678 39.78 5.99 -24.31
N THR A 679 40.16 4.79 -24.78
CA THR A 679 39.67 4.20 -26.03
C THR A 679 38.95 2.88 -25.82
N ALA A 680 39.00 2.29 -24.62
CA ALA A 680 38.32 1.03 -24.33
C ALA A 680 36.81 1.14 -24.59
N ILE A 681 36.20 0.06 -25.05
CA ILE A 681 34.74 -0.03 -25.27
C ILE A 681 34.08 -1.11 -24.41
N LEU A 682 34.86 -2.08 -23.91
CA LEU A 682 34.38 -3.18 -23.08
C LEU A 682 35.38 -3.41 -21.95
N THR A 683 34.99 -3.15 -20.70
CA THR A 683 35.89 -3.28 -19.54
C THR A 683 35.26 -4.14 -18.44
N LEU A 684 36.03 -4.40 -17.37
CA LEU A 684 35.56 -5.06 -16.16
C LEU A 684 36.26 -4.43 -14.95
N LEU A 685 36.17 -3.10 -14.84
CA LEU A 685 36.87 -2.32 -13.82
C LEU A 685 36.28 -2.57 -12.43
N GLY A 686 34.95 -2.60 -12.35
CA GLY A 686 34.21 -2.57 -11.09
C GLY A 686 34.27 -1.20 -10.41
N GLY A 687 33.43 -1.03 -9.39
CA GLY A 687 33.30 0.25 -8.68
C GLY A 687 32.64 1.34 -9.52
N PHE A 688 33.05 2.59 -9.29
CA PHE A 688 32.40 3.77 -9.85
C PHE A 688 33.39 4.71 -10.53
N HIS A 689 32.92 5.40 -11.57
CA HIS A 689 33.61 6.52 -12.18
C HIS A 689 33.73 7.67 -11.16
N PRO A 690 34.94 8.18 -10.85
CA PRO A 690 35.16 9.08 -9.71
C PRO A 690 34.39 10.41 -9.76
N GLN A 691 34.20 11.00 -10.94
CA GLN A 691 33.45 12.26 -11.06
C GLN A 691 31.93 12.05 -10.93
N THR A 692 31.37 11.13 -11.71
CA THR A 692 29.92 10.93 -11.81
C THR A 692 29.34 10.10 -10.67
N GLN A 693 30.19 9.40 -9.89
CA GLN A 693 29.80 8.47 -8.82
C GLN A 693 28.81 7.40 -9.32
N SER A 694 28.98 6.96 -10.56
CA SER A 694 28.15 5.97 -11.23
C SER A 694 28.97 4.84 -11.83
N LEU A 695 28.34 3.73 -12.18
CA LEU A 695 29.00 2.62 -12.88
C LEU A 695 29.65 3.10 -14.18
N TRP A 696 30.77 2.46 -14.56
CA TRP A 696 31.47 2.73 -15.81
C TRP A 696 30.63 2.33 -17.01
N LEU A 697 30.47 3.22 -18.00
CA LEU A 697 29.69 2.92 -19.21
C LEU A 697 30.24 1.72 -19.99
N THR A 698 31.56 1.54 -20.02
CA THR A 698 32.25 0.40 -20.65
C THR A 698 32.01 -0.91 -19.91
N ASP A 699 31.81 -0.88 -18.59
CA ASP A 699 31.40 -2.06 -17.81
C ASP A 699 29.92 -2.38 -18.08
N ILE A 700 29.04 -1.37 -18.16
CA ILE A 700 27.63 -1.55 -18.52
C ILE A 700 27.49 -2.14 -19.93
N ALA A 701 28.26 -1.64 -20.90
CA ALA A 701 28.29 -2.18 -22.26
C ALA A 701 28.74 -3.66 -22.27
N HIS A 702 29.81 -3.98 -21.55
CA HIS A 702 30.28 -5.36 -21.45
C HIS A 702 29.29 -6.28 -20.73
N HIS A 703 28.63 -5.79 -19.68
CA HIS A 703 27.56 -6.51 -19.00
C HIS A 703 26.43 -6.89 -19.97
N HIS A 704 25.94 -5.92 -20.75
CA HIS A 704 24.87 -6.16 -21.72
C HIS A 704 25.29 -7.13 -22.83
N LEU A 705 26.55 -7.08 -23.27
CA LEU A 705 27.08 -8.02 -24.24
C LEU A 705 27.11 -9.45 -23.67
N ALA A 706 27.59 -9.60 -22.44
CA ALA A 706 27.69 -10.89 -21.78
C ALA A 706 26.31 -11.53 -21.57
N ILE A 707 25.34 -10.79 -21.03
CA ILE A 707 23.99 -11.31 -20.82
C ILE A 707 23.25 -11.56 -22.15
N ALA A 708 23.56 -10.79 -23.21
CA ALA A 708 23.00 -11.06 -24.54
C ALA A 708 23.37 -12.47 -25.02
N PHE A 709 24.64 -12.88 -24.90
CA PHE A 709 25.05 -14.24 -25.26
C PHE A 709 24.39 -15.31 -24.39
N ILE A 710 24.26 -15.07 -23.08
CA ILE A 710 23.55 -16.00 -22.17
C ILE A 710 22.10 -16.20 -22.64
N PHE A 711 21.39 -15.13 -22.95
CA PHE A 711 19.99 -15.19 -23.38
C PHE A 711 19.82 -15.75 -24.80
N LEU A 712 20.73 -15.43 -25.73
CA LEU A 712 20.73 -16.02 -27.07
C LEU A 712 20.89 -17.54 -27.00
N VAL A 713 21.81 -18.06 -26.18
CA VAL A 713 21.98 -19.50 -25.98
C VAL A 713 20.77 -20.11 -25.28
N ALA A 714 20.29 -19.48 -24.21
CA ALA A 714 19.12 -19.97 -23.46
C ALA A 714 17.85 -20.05 -24.33
N GLY A 715 17.66 -19.13 -25.28
CA GLY A 715 16.53 -19.14 -26.20
C GLY A 715 16.57 -20.23 -27.27
N HIS A 716 17.56 -21.12 -27.28
CA HIS A 716 17.63 -22.31 -28.13
C HIS A 716 17.43 -23.62 -27.35
N MET A 717 17.00 -23.53 -26.08
CA MET A 717 16.85 -24.69 -25.20
C MET A 717 15.58 -25.52 -25.49
N TYR A 718 14.45 -24.87 -25.79
CA TYR A 718 13.15 -25.56 -25.87
C TYR A 718 12.84 -26.04 -27.29
N ARG A 719 12.14 -27.17 -27.39
CA ARG A 719 11.84 -27.82 -28.68
C ARG A 719 10.81 -27.00 -29.46
N THR A 720 11.06 -26.82 -30.75
CA THR A 720 10.15 -26.17 -31.70
C THR A 720 9.88 -27.10 -32.89
N ASN A 721 9.31 -26.57 -33.98
CA ASN A 721 9.09 -27.31 -35.23
C ASN A 721 10.37 -27.81 -35.92
N PHE A 722 11.56 -27.40 -35.46
CA PHE A 722 12.84 -27.90 -35.93
C PHE A 722 13.27 -29.24 -35.30
N GLY A 723 12.48 -29.80 -34.39
CA GLY A 723 12.65 -31.17 -33.88
C GLY A 723 13.74 -31.38 -32.83
N ILE A 724 14.57 -30.36 -32.54
CA ILE A 724 15.63 -30.39 -31.53
C ILE A 724 15.28 -29.47 -30.36
N GLY A 725 15.62 -29.88 -29.13
CA GLY A 725 15.37 -29.15 -27.88
C GLY A 725 14.52 -29.94 -26.87
N HIS A 726 14.22 -29.30 -25.74
CA HIS A 726 13.47 -29.87 -24.62
C HIS A 726 11.96 -29.57 -24.67
N SER A 727 11.13 -30.57 -24.34
CA SER A 727 9.71 -30.39 -24.01
C SER A 727 9.60 -30.03 -22.52
N ILE A 728 8.93 -28.92 -22.19
CA ILE A 728 8.80 -28.49 -20.78
C ILE A 728 7.94 -29.50 -20.01
N LYS A 729 6.92 -30.05 -20.67
CA LYS A 729 6.07 -31.10 -20.10
C LYS A 729 6.88 -32.33 -19.70
N ASP A 730 7.73 -32.84 -20.60
CA ASP A 730 8.53 -34.03 -20.35
C ASP A 730 9.52 -33.79 -19.20
N LEU A 731 10.14 -32.60 -19.16
CA LEU A 731 11.05 -32.20 -18.08
C LEU A 731 10.35 -32.19 -16.72
N LEU A 732 9.16 -31.60 -16.63
CA LEU A 732 8.39 -31.55 -15.39
C LEU A 732 7.93 -32.95 -14.96
N GLU A 733 7.43 -33.76 -15.90
CA GLU A 733 6.95 -35.12 -15.58
C GLU A 733 8.08 -36.07 -15.15
N ALA A 734 9.29 -35.88 -15.67
CA ALA A 734 10.48 -36.65 -15.27
C ALA A 734 11.05 -36.21 -13.91
N HIS A 735 10.77 -34.98 -13.46
CA HIS A 735 11.34 -34.43 -12.24
C HIS A 735 10.56 -34.86 -10.99
N ILE A 736 10.78 -36.12 -10.58
CA ILE A 736 10.24 -36.70 -9.35
C ILE A 736 11.39 -36.87 -8.34
N PRO A 737 11.29 -36.31 -7.12
CA PRO A 737 12.35 -36.39 -6.15
C PRO A 737 12.58 -37.85 -5.70
N PRO A 738 13.85 -38.29 -5.58
CA PRO A 738 14.19 -39.69 -5.30
C PRO A 738 13.67 -40.17 -3.93
N GLY A 739 13.41 -39.25 -2.99
CA GLY A 739 12.91 -39.57 -1.66
C GLY A 739 11.40 -39.82 -1.56
N GLY A 740 10.61 -39.68 -2.64
CA GLY A 740 9.16 -39.95 -2.68
C GLY A 740 8.27 -39.06 -1.79
N ARG A 741 8.85 -38.21 -0.95
CA ARG A 741 8.15 -37.36 0.04
C ARG A 741 7.29 -36.24 -0.56
N LEU A 742 7.43 -35.96 -1.85
CA LEU A 742 6.67 -34.94 -2.57
C LEU A 742 5.65 -35.56 -3.57
N GLY A 743 5.25 -36.81 -3.32
CA GLY A 743 4.23 -37.51 -4.11
C GLY A 743 4.65 -37.70 -5.55
N ARG A 744 3.73 -37.41 -6.48
CA ARG A 744 3.94 -37.45 -7.93
C ARG A 744 4.84 -36.32 -8.47
N GLY A 745 5.40 -35.47 -7.62
CA GLY A 745 6.30 -34.40 -8.03
C GLY A 745 5.59 -33.33 -8.87
N HIS A 746 6.18 -32.95 -10.00
CA HIS A 746 5.66 -31.90 -10.90
C HIS A 746 4.68 -32.39 -11.98
N LYS A 747 4.22 -33.65 -11.92
CA LYS A 747 3.24 -34.20 -12.88
C LYS A 747 1.96 -33.36 -12.92
N GLY A 748 1.49 -33.07 -14.13
CA GLY A 748 0.27 -32.26 -14.38
C GLY A 748 0.46 -30.75 -14.24
N LEU A 749 1.63 -30.27 -13.77
CA LEU A 749 1.86 -28.83 -13.61
C LEU A 749 1.96 -28.08 -14.94
N TYR A 750 2.55 -28.67 -15.98
CA TYR A 750 2.63 -28.01 -17.29
C TYR A 750 1.25 -27.56 -17.78
N ASP A 751 0.30 -28.50 -17.80
CA ASP A 751 -1.06 -28.23 -18.28
C ASP A 751 -1.81 -27.30 -17.29
N THR A 752 -1.61 -27.45 -15.99
CA THR A 752 -2.20 -26.55 -14.97
C THR A 752 -1.76 -25.10 -15.17
N ILE A 753 -0.46 -24.88 -15.40
CA ILE A 753 0.12 -23.55 -15.63
C ILE A 753 -0.27 -23.01 -17.00
N ASN A 754 -0.12 -23.81 -18.06
CA ASN A 754 -0.30 -23.34 -19.42
C ASN A 754 -1.77 -23.07 -19.77
N ASN A 755 -2.71 -23.70 -19.08
CA ASN A 755 -4.15 -23.48 -19.27
C ASN A 755 -4.72 -22.33 -18.41
N SER A 756 -4.13 -22.02 -17.25
CA SER A 756 -4.62 -20.93 -16.40
C SER A 756 -3.87 -19.62 -16.64
N ILE A 757 -4.59 -18.61 -17.11
CA ILE A 757 -4.06 -17.24 -17.26
C ILE A 757 -3.80 -16.62 -15.89
N HIS A 758 -4.62 -16.94 -14.88
CA HIS A 758 -4.44 -16.45 -13.52
C HIS A 758 -3.20 -17.03 -12.83
N PHE A 759 -2.86 -18.31 -13.06
CA PHE A 759 -1.60 -18.87 -12.57
C PHE A 759 -0.39 -18.21 -13.24
N GLN A 760 -0.44 -18.02 -14.57
CA GLN A 760 0.62 -17.34 -15.32
C GLN A 760 0.80 -15.89 -14.86
N LEU A 761 -0.29 -15.15 -14.68
CA LEU A 761 -0.26 -13.77 -14.20
C LEU A 761 0.26 -13.71 -12.76
N GLY A 762 -0.17 -14.63 -11.89
CA GLY A 762 0.35 -14.76 -10.53
C GLY A 762 1.86 -14.94 -10.50
N LEU A 763 2.40 -15.88 -11.30
CA LEU A 763 3.85 -16.11 -11.42
C LEU A 763 4.60 -14.93 -12.03
N ALA A 764 4.05 -14.32 -13.09
CA ALA A 764 4.67 -13.19 -13.76
C ALA A 764 4.75 -11.98 -12.83
N LEU A 765 3.68 -11.70 -12.06
CA LEU A 765 3.66 -10.65 -11.05
C LEU A 765 4.62 -10.97 -9.90
N ALA A 766 4.63 -12.20 -9.37
CA ALA A 766 5.56 -12.56 -8.30
C ALA A 766 7.02 -12.35 -8.72
N SER A 767 7.37 -12.81 -9.92
CA SER A 767 8.70 -12.62 -10.49
C SER A 767 9.00 -11.14 -10.69
N LEU A 768 8.10 -10.39 -11.34
CA LEU A 768 8.28 -8.96 -11.58
C LEU A 768 8.37 -8.14 -10.30
N GLY A 769 7.61 -8.48 -9.26
CA GLY A 769 7.65 -7.81 -7.96
C GLY A 769 9.00 -8.00 -7.26
N VAL A 770 9.55 -9.21 -7.29
CA VAL A 770 10.92 -9.48 -6.78
C VAL A 770 11.95 -8.65 -7.54
N ILE A 771 11.92 -8.68 -8.88
CA ILE A 771 12.91 -7.96 -9.69
C ILE A 771 12.74 -6.43 -9.53
N THR A 772 11.52 -5.93 -9.34
CA THR A 772 11.25 -4.49 -9.10
C THR A 772 11.83 -4.04 -7.76
N SER A 773 11.69 -4.86 -6.70
CA SER A 773 12.36 -4.56 -5.42
C SER A 773 13.88 -4.64 -5.56
N LEU A 774 14.40 -5.60 -6.34
CA LEU A 774 15.83 -5.72 -6.63
C LEU A 774 16.36 -4.50 -7.38
N VAL A 775 15.60 -3.96 -8.34
CA VAL A 775 15.91 -2.69 -9.03
C VAL A 775 16.04 -1.56 -8.01
N ALA A 776 15.09 -1.43 -7.08
CA ALA A 776 15.17 -0.41 -6.03
C ALA A 776 16.46 -0.57 -5.19
N GLN A 777 16.76 -1.79 -4.73
CA GLN A 777 17.94 -2.07 -3.92
C GLN A 777 19.24 -1.82 -4.68
N HIS A 778 19.34 -2.25 -5.94
CA HIS A 778 20.56 -2.11 -6.71
C HIS A 778 20.79 -0.69 -7.21
N MET A 779 19.75 0.05 -7.62
CA MET A 779 19.94 1.39 -8.18
C MET A 779 20.44 2.41 -7.16
N TYR A 780 20.11 2.26 -5.88
CA TYR A 780 20.65 3.16 -4.86
C TYR A 780 22.09 2.78 -4.45
N SER A 781 22.40 1.48 -4.36
CA SER A 781 23.72 1.01 -3.92
C SER A 781 24.76 0.96 -5.05
N LEU A 782 24.32 0.79 -6.29
CA LEU A 782 25.12 0.72 -7.50
C LEU A 782 24.56 1.71 -8.56
N PRO A 783 24.72 3.03 -8.36
CA PRO A 783 24.14 4.03 -9.25
C PRO A 783 24.61 3.85 -10.70
N ALA A 784 23.68 3.58 -11.62
CA ALA A 784 24.01 3.31 -13.02
C ALA A 784 24.07 4.56 -13.90
N TYR A 785 23.53 5.69 -13.42
CA TYR A 785 23.40 6.91 -14.19
C TYR A 785 24.32 8.02 -13.67
N ALA A 786 24.97 8.73 -14.58
CA ALA A 786 25.89 9.80 -14.25
C ALA A 786 25.19 10.87 -13.41
N PHE A 787 25.83 11.23 -12.30
CA PHE A 787 25.40 12.26 -11.36
C PHE A 787 24.15 11.96 -10.52
N ILE A 788 23.55 10.77 -10.64
CA ILE A 788 22.32 10.44 -9.89
C ILE A 788 22.57 10.25 -8.39
N ALA A 789 23.78 9.81 -8.01
CA ALA A 789 24.16 9.61 -6.61
C ALA A 789 24.28 10.94 -5.84
N GLN A 790 24.50 12.06 -6.54
CA GLN A 790 24.51 13.40 -5.94
C GLN A 790 23.11 14.06 -5.93
N ASP A 791 22.10 13.47 -6.59
CA ASP A 791 20.72 13.94 -6.57
C ASP A 791 19.88 13.15 -5.57
N PHE A 792 20.01 13.51 -4.30
CA PHE A 792 19.42 12.78 -3.17
C PHE A 792 17.89 12.67 -3.25
N THR A 793 17.20 13.72 -3.69
CA THR A 793 15.74 13.72 -3.79
C THR A 793 15.27 12.75 -4.87
N THR A 794 15.93 12.74 -6.02
CA THR A 794 15.66 11.79 -7.11
C THR A 794 15.95 10.35 -6.67
N GLN A 795 17.07 10.11 -5.99
CA GLN A 795 17.42 8.77 -5.51
C GLN A 795 16.38 8.23 -4.49
N ALA A 796 15.96 9.07 -3.54
CA ALA A 796 14.91 8.72 -2.58
C ALA A 796 13.56 8.46 -3.27
N ALA A 797 13.19 9.29 -4.25
CA ALA A 797 11.97 9.13 -5.03
C ALA A 797 11.97 7.82 -5.82
N LEU A 798 13.07 7.50 -6.52
CA LEU A 798 13.18 6.28 -7.30
C LEU A 798 13.16 5.00 -6.45
N TYR A 799 13.86 5.00 -5.31
CA TYR A 799 13.81 3.88 -4.38
C TYR A 799 12.38 3.64 -3.87
N THR A 800 11.75 4.71 -3.38
CA THR A 800 10.38 4.66 -2.83
C THR A 800 9.37 4.22 -3.89
N HIS A 801 9.44 4.81 -5.08
CA HIS A 801 8.56 4.49 -6.21
C HIS A 801 8.61 3.01 -6.57
N HIS A 802 9.81 2.45 -6.77
CA HIS A 802 9.96 1.04 -7.14
C HIS A 802 9.57 0.11 -5.99
N GLN A 803 9.81 0.46 -4.74
CA GLN A 803 9.36 -0.37 -3.61
C GLN A 803 7.84 -0.40 -3.46
N TYR A 804 7.15 0.73 -3.65
CA TYR A 804 5.69 0.73 -3.65
C TYR A 804 5.13 -0.12 -4.80
N ILE A 805 5.67 0.04 -6.02
CA ILE A 805 5.26 -0.78 -7.17
C ILE A 805 5.50 -2.26 -6.90
N ALA A 806 6.66 -2.62 -6.35
CA ALA A 806 6.96 -4.00 -5.98
C ALA A 806 5.91 -4.56 -5.00
N GLY A 807 5.52 -3.81 -3.97
CA GLY A 807 4.47 -4.19 -3.03
C GLY A 807 3.11 -4.42 -3.69
N PHE A 808 2.68 -3.52 -4.58
CA PHE A 808 1.42 -3.66 -5.33
C PHE A 808 1.43 -4.89 -6.25
N ILE A 809 2.52 -5.08 -7.00
CA ILE A 809 2.68 -6.21 -7.92
C ILE A 809 2.71 -7.54 -7.14
N MET A 810 3.45 -7.61 -6.03
CA MET A 810 3.49 -8.80 -5.18
C MET A 810 2.11 -9.12 -4.59
N THR A 811 1.35 -8.11 -4.17
CA THR A 811 -0.04 -8.33 -3.70
C THR A 811 -0.93 -8.86 -4.82
N GLY A 812 -0.81 -8.30 -6.03
CA GLY A 812 -1.51 -8.79 -7.22
C GLY A 812 -1.16 -10.24 -7.57
N ALA A 813 0.09 -10.66 -7.33
CA ALA A 813 0.53 -12.04 -7.55
C ALA A 813 -0.26 -13.04 -6.70
N PHE A 814 -0.39 -12.76 -5.40
CA PHE A 814 -1.18 -13.60 -4.48
C PHE A 814 -2.68 -13.50 -4.74
N ALA A 815 -3.19 -12.33 -5.15
CA ALA A 815 -4.58 -12.18 -5.53
C ALA A 815 -4.94 -13.08 -6.73
N HIS A 816 -4.13 -13.07 -7.79
CA HIS A 816 -4.34 -13.95 -8.94
C HIS A 816 -4.04 -15.42 -8.64
N GLY A 817 -3.10 -15.72 -7.73
CA GLY A 817 -2.92 -17.07 -7.21
C GLY A 817 -4.17 -17.59 -6.48
N ALA A 818 -4.83 -16.76 -5.69
CA ALA A 818 -6.09 -17.11 -5.03
C ALA A 818 -7.25 -17.28 -6.03
N ILE A 819 -7.34 -16.39 -7.04
CA ILE A 819 -8.34 -16.53 -8.12
C ILE A 819 -8.14 -17.85 -8.87
N PHE A 820 -6.89 -18.22 -9.19
CA PHE A 820 -6.57 -19.53 -9.78
C PHE A 820 -7.14 -20.69 -8.95
N PHE A 821 -6.93 -20.70 -7.64
CA PHE A 821 -7.44 -21.78 -6.78
C PHE A 821 -8.96 -21.86 -6.73
N ILE A 822 -9.66 -20.77 -7.05
CA ILE A 822 -11.13 -20.71 -7.07
C ILE A 822 -11.70 -21.08 -8.45
N ARG A 823 -11.13 -20.52 -9.53
CA ARG A 823 -11.68 -20.63 -10.88
C ARG A 823 -11.09 -21.79 -11.70
N ASP A 824 -9.80 -22.05 -11.55
CA ASP A 824 -9.04 -22.85 -12.54
C ASP A 824 -8.43 -24.14 -11.98
N TYR A 825 -8.26 -24.23 -10.65
CA TYR A 825 -7.63 -25.39 -10.03
C TYR A 825 -8.52 -26.63 -10.14
N ASN A 826 -7.97 -27.69 -10.76
CA ASN A 826 -8.60 -29.01 -10.84
C ASN A 826 -7.89 -30.00 -9.88
N PRO A 827 -8.56 -30.47 -8.81
CA PRO A 827 -7.99 -31.44 -7.86
C PRO A 827 -7.63 -32.79 -8.49
N GLU A 828 -8.43 -33.30 -9.43
CA GLU A 828 -8.21 -34.61 -10.06
C GLU A 828 -6.93 -34.60 -10.92
N GLN A 829 -6.75 -33.54 -11.70
CA GLN A 829 -5.54 -33.37 -12.51
C GLN A 829 -4.28 -33.27 -11.64
N ASN A 830 -4.40 -32.64 -10.47
CA ASN A 830 -3.29 -32.33 -9.57
C ASN A 830 -3.13 -33.33 -8.42
N GLU A 831 -3.86 -34.45 -8.41
CA GLU A 831 -3.88 -35.43 -7.31
C GLU A 831 -2.46 -35.84 -6.87
N ASP A 832 -2.13 -35.78 -5.57
CA ASP A 832 -0.80 -36.13 -5.01
C ASP A 832 0.42 -35.50 -5.72
N ASN A 833 0.25 -34.41 -6.50
CA ASN A 833 1.38 -33.63 -6.97
C ASN A 833 1.78 -32.57 -5.93
N VAL A 834 2.85 -31.83 -6.18
CA VAL A 834 3.35 -30.82 -5.21
C VAL A 834 2.31 -29.74 -4.85
N LEU A 835 1.39 -29.40 -5.76
CA LEU A 835 0.37 -28.38 -5.55
C LEU A 835 -0.75 -28.91 -4.64
N ALA A 836 -1.25 -30.12 -4.90
CA ALA A 836 -2.23 -30.77 -4.03
C ALA A 836 -1.65 -31.02 -2.64
N ARG A 837 -0.41 -31.52 -2.55
CA ARG A 837 0.21 -31.79 -1.25
C ARG A 837 0.33 -30.54 -0.41
N MET A 838 0.73 -29.40 -0.98
CA MET A 838 0.76 -28.12 -0.26
C MET A 838 -0.61 -27.79 0.38
N LEU A 839 -1.72 -28.05 -0.32
CA LEU A 839 -3.06 -27.83 0.20
C LEU A 839 -3.40 -28.81 1.34
N ASP A 840 -2.93 -30.06 1.28
CA ASP A 840 -3.17 -31.08 2.32
C ASP A 840 -2.53 -30.75 3.67
N HIS A 841 -1.46 -29.93 3.68
CA HIS A 841 -0.79 -29.48 4.90
C HIS A 841 -0.75 -27.95 5.05
N LYS A 842 -1.71 -27.24 4.44
CA LYS A 842 -1.80 -25.78 4.50
C LYS A 842 -1.88 -25.25 5.93
N GLU A 843 -2.53 -25.99 6.85
CA GLU A 843 -2.63 -25.61 8.26
C GLU A 843 -1.25 -25.60 8.94
N ALA A 844 -0.36 -26.52 8.57
CA ALA A 844 1.02 -26.53 9.04
C ALA A 844 1.79 -25.32 8.51
N ILE A 845 1.68 -25.00 7.21
CA ILE A 845 2.33 -23.83 6.62
C ILE A 845 1.86 -22.53 7.30
N ILE A 846 0.54 -22.36 7.42
CA ILE A 846 -0.08 -21.16 8.01
C ILE A 846 0.29 -21.03 9.49
N SER A 847 0.30 -22.11 10.26
CA SER A 847 0.67 -22.06 11.69
C SER A 847 2.14 -21.69 11.90
N HIS A 848 3.06 -22.19 11.07
CA HIS A 848 4.47 -21.79 11.14
C HIS A 848 4.68 -20.33 10.76
N LEU A 849 4.00 -19.83 9.71
CA LEU A 849 4.03 -18.42 9.34
C LEU A 849 3.43 -17.52 10.44
N SER A 850 2.36 -17.96 11.09
CA SER A 850 1.77 -17.26 12.23
C SER A 850 2.72 -17.20 13.43
N TRP A 851 3.35 -18.33 13.78
CA TRP A 851 4.36 -18.39 14.83
C TRP A 851 5.54 -17.45 14.54
N ALA A 852 6.09 -17.50 13.32
CA ALA A 852 7.20 -16.62 12.92
C ALA A 852 6.79 -15.14 12.99
N SER A 853 5.57 -14.79 12.55
CA SER A 853 5.05 -13.42 12.62
C SER A 853 4.91 -12.93 14.06
N LEU A 854 4.37 -13.76 14.95
CA LEU A 854 4.24 -13.44 16.37
C LEU A 854 5.61 -13.33 17.05
N PHE A 855 6.51 -14.28 16.77
CA PHE A 855 7.87 -14.27 17.30
C PHE A 855 8.59 -12.98 16.91
N LEU A 856 8.62 -12.65 15.61
CA LEU A 856 9.26 -11.43 15.13
C LEU A 856 8.58 -10.17 15.67
N GLY A 857 7.25 -10.13 15.67
CA GLY A 857 6.47 -8.99 16.17
C GLY A 857 6.74 -8.69 17.65
N PHE A 858 6.64 -9.71 18.52
CA PHE A 858 6.84 -9.54 19.97
C PHE A 858 8.28 -9.13 20.30
N HIS A 859 9.28 -9.79 19.70
CA HIS A 859 10.68 -9.48 20.03
C HIS A 859 11.12 -8.14 19.45
N THR A 860 10.74 -7.83 18.21
CA THR A 860 11.12 -6.55 17.59
C THR A 860 10.47 -5.38 18.30
N LEU A 861 9.14 -5.40 18.47
CA LEU A 861 8.42 -4.33 19.16
C LEU A 861 8.83 -4.24 20.64
N GLY A 862 8.98 -5.39 21.31
CA GLY A 862 9.40 -5.44 22.71
C GLY A 862 10.77 -4.81 22.94
N LEU A 863 11.73 -5.01 22.03
CA LEU A 863 13.04 -4.36 22.08
C LEU A 863 12.94 -2.84 21.88
N TYR A 864 12.15 -2.38 20.91
CA TYR A 864 11.92 -0.94 20.71
C TYR A 864 11.31 -0.29 21.95
N VAL A 865 10.25 -0.89 22.51
CA VAL A 865 9.58 -0.38 23.72
C VAL A 865 10.54 -0.40 24.92
N HIS A 866 11.32 -1.48 25.12
CA HIS A 866 12.35 -1.52 26.17
C HIS A 866 13.35 -0.37 26.02
N ASN A 867 13.87 -0.16 24.80
CA ASN A 867 14.88 0.86 24.53
C ASN A 867 14.33 2.28 24.72
N ASP A 868 13.09 2.54 24.32
CA ASP A 868 12.39 3.80 24.58
C ASP A 868 12.22 4.03 26.09
N VAL A 869 11.82 3.01 26.86
CA VAL A 869 11.66 3.14 28.32
C VAL A 869 13.01 3.38 29.01
N MET A 870 14.08 2.69 28.59
CA MET A 870 15.41 2.92 29.17
C MET A 870 15.95 4.32 28.85
N LEU A 871 15.67 4.85 27.65
CA LEU A 871 15.95 6.25 27.30
C LEU A 871 15.13 7.22 28.15
N ALA A 872 13.83 6.96 28.30
CA ALA A 872 12.94 7.79 29.11
C ALA A 872 13.39 7.86 30.58
N PHE A 873 13.94 6.78 31.12
CA PHE A 873 14.48 6.73 32.47
C PHE A 873 15.88 7.35 32.62
N GLY A 874 16.43 7.94 31.55
CA GLY A 874 17.77 8.53 31.59
C GLY A 874 18.88 7.50 31.77
N THR A 875 18.60 6.23 31.46
CA THR A 875 19.55 5.12 31.54
C THR A 875 19.78 4.50 30.15
N PRO A 876 20.30 5.27 29.16
CA PRO A 876 20.54 4.78 27.80
C PRO A 876 21.49 3.57 27.76
N GLU A 877 22.37 3.43 28.74
CA GLU A 877 23.28 2.30 28.88
C GLU A 877 22.57 0.95 29.16
N LYS A 878 21.29 0.99 29.57
CA LYS A 878 20.45 -0.20 29.77
C LYS A 878 19.65 -0.61 28.54
N GLN A 879 19.78 0.12 27.43
CA GLN A 879 19.23 -0.32 26.16
C GLN A 879 19.82 -1.67 25.76
N ILE A 880 19.02 -2.48 25.09
CA ILE A 880 19.47 -3.71 24.46
C ILE A 880 19.79 -3.36 23.01
N LEU A 881 21.08 -3.19 22.73
CA LEU A 881 21.62 -2.93 21.40
C LEU A 881 22.17 -4.25 20.84
N ILE A 882 21.47 -4.82 19.86
CA ILE A 882 21.85 -6.08 19.23
C ILE A 882 22.64 -5.76 17.95
N GLU A 883 23.91 -6.14 17.94
CA GLU A 883 24.76 -5.99 16.77
C GLU A 883 24.34 -6.96 15.64
N PRO A 884 24.15 -6.48 14.39
CA PRO A 884 23.79 -7.32 13.27
C PRO A 884 25.01 -8.07 12.71
N ILE A 885 25.63 -8.93 13.52
CA ILE A 885 26.90 -9.62 13.23
C ILE A 885 26.87 -10.36 11.89
N PHE A 886 25.75 -11.01 11.54
CA PHE A 886 25.62 -11.70 10.25
C PHE A 886 25.68 -10.74 9.06
N ALA A 887 25.06 -9.56 9.16
CA ALA A 887 25.12 -8.56 8.10
C ALA A 887 26.51 -7.91 8.00
N GLN A 888 27.15 -7.63 9.15
CA GLN A 888 28.52 -7.13 9.20
C GLN A 888 29.50 -8.13 8.58
N TRP A 889 29.34 -9.42 8.88
CA TRP A 889 30.12 -10.50 8.28
C TRP A 889 29.95 -10.56 6.76
N ILE A 890 28.74 -10.42 6.23
CA ILE A 890 28.49 -10.33 4.78
C ILE A 890 29.20 -9.11 4.19
N GLN A 891 29.12 -7.95 4.83
CA GLN A 891 29.82 -6.74 4.37
C GLN A 891 31.35 -6.95 4.34
N SER A 892 31.92 -7.60 5.36
CA SER A 892 33.35 -7.92 5.38
C SER A 892 33.74 -8.99 4.37
N ALA A 893 32.88 -9.98 4.12
CA ALA A 893 33.05 -10.93 3.03
C ALA A 893 33.04 -10.24 1.64
N HIS A 894 32.39 -9.08 1.52
CA HIS A 894 32.41 -8.21 0.34
C HIS A 894 33.55 -7.17 0.36
N GLY A 895 34.47 -7.24 1.33
CA GLY A 895 35.68 -6.40 1.38
C GLY A 895 35.62 -5.20 2.33
N LYS A 896 34.54 -5.01 3.12
CA LYS A 896 34.49 -3.93 4.12
C LYS A 896 35.33 -4.26 5.36
N THR A 897 36.40 -3.51 5.56
CA THR A 897 37.43 -3.79 6.58
C THR A 897 37.11 -3.22 7.96
N SER A 898 36.16 -2.29 8.08
CA SER A 898 35.91 -1.53 9.32
C SER A 898 35.43 -2.38 10.51
N TYR A 899 34.98 -3.63 10.29
CA TYR A 899 34.46 -4.50 11.34
C TYR A 899 35.49 -5.50 11.90
N GLY A 900 36.68 -5.63 11.28
CA GLY A 900 37.72 -6.54 11.73
C GLY A 900 37.43 -8.04 11.54
N PHE A 901 36.47 -8.41 10.70
CA PHE A 901 36.28 -9.81 10.28
C PHE A 901 37.30 -10.18 9.18
N ASP A 902 38.30 -11.00 9.51
CA ASP A 902 39.30 -11.50 8.55
C ASP A 902 38.74 -12.66 7.69
N VAL A 903 37.82 -12.36 6.76
CA VAL A 903 37.06 -13.35 5.99
C VAL A 903 37.28 -13.27 4.47
N LEU A 904 37.21 -14.42 3.79
CA LEU A 904 37.17 -14.72 2.34
C LEU A 904 37.83 -13.74 1.34
N TYR A 905 37.32 -12.53 1.12
CA TYR A 905 37.90 -11.55 0.18
C TYR A 905 39.20 -10.93 0.73
N LEU A 906 39.25 -10.65 2.03
CA LEU A 906 40.44 -10.14 2.74
C LEU A 906 41.57 -11.17 2.77
N GLN A 907 41.28 -12.45 3.05
CA GLN A 907 42.30 -13.51 3.04
C GLN A 907 42.91 -13.72 1.65
N ARG A 908 42.14 -13.57 0.56
CA ARG A 908 42.64 -13.70 -0.82
C ARG A 908 43.49 -12.50 -1.27
N MET A 909 43.20 -11.28 -0.80
CA MET A 909 44.10 -10.14 -1.03
C MET A 909 45.43 -10.32 -0.28
N VAL A 910 45.41 -10.83 0.95
CA VAL A 910 46.63 -11.16 1.72
C VAL A 910 47.43 -12.32 1.09
N GLN A 911 46.76 -13.32 0.50
CA GLN A 911 47.44 -14.40 -0.23
C GLN A 911 48.02 -13.96 -1.59
N ARG A 912 47.45 -12.94 -2.24
CA ARG A 912 47.94 -12.42 -3.54
C ARG A 912 48.98 -11.30 -3.42
N SER A 913 49.14 -10.68 -2.26
CA SER A 913 50.17 -9.66 -2.00
C SER A 913 51.53 -10.25 -1.58
N MET A 914 51.67 -11.58 -1.52
CA MET A 914 52.98 -12.23 -1.44
C MET A 914 53.57 -12.45 -2.85
N PRO A 915 54.86 -12.16 -3.08
CA PRO A 915 55.50 -12.29 -4.39
C PRO A 915 55.42 -13.73 -4.91
N ALA A 916 55.17 -13.85 -6.22
CA ALA A 916 54.89 -15.07 -6.95
C ALA A 916 56.08 -16.05 -7.13
N GLU A 917 57.03 -16.09 -6.19
CA GLU A 917 58.21 -17.00 -6.25
C GLU A 917 58.05 -18.29 -5.42
N ALA A 918 56.95 -18.47 -4.68
CA ALA A 918 56.84 -19.56 -3.70
C ALA A 918 55.79 -20.64 -3.99
N TYR A 919 55.39 -20.86 -5.24
CA TYR A 919 54.56 -22.03 -5.59
C TYR A 919 55.22 -22.92 -6.64
N GLY A 920 56.16 -23.73 -6.13
CA GLY A 920 56.47 -25.01 -6.73
C GLY A 920 55.24 -25.92 -6.70
N CYS A 921 54.82 -26.29 -7.90
CA CYS A 921 53.84 -27.31 -8.25
C CYS A 921 53.77 -28.52 -7.29
N ARG A 922 52.55 -28.92 -6.90
CA ARG A 922 52.11 -30.33 -6.92
C ARG A 922 50.59 -30.44 -6.91
N VAL A 923 50.10 -31.02 -7.99
CA VAL A 923 48.73 -31.47 -8.25
C VAL A 923 48.43 -32.69 -7.39
N GLY A 924 47.22 -32.73 -6.83
CA GLY A 924 46.56 -33.89 -6.21
C GLY A 924 45.06 -33.67 -6.26
#